data_AF-A0A959LKV7-F1
#
_entry.id   AF-A0A959LKV7-F1
#
_cell.length_a   1.000
_cell.length_b   1.000
_cell.length_c   1.000
_cell.angle_alpha   90.00
_cell.angle_beta   90.00
_cell.angle_gamma   90.00
#
_symmetry.space_group_name_H-M   'P 1'
#
loop_
_entity.id
_entity.type
_entity.pdbx_description
1 polymer ?
#
loop_
_entity_poly.entity_id
_entity_poly.type
_entity_poly.pdbx_seq_one_letter_code
_entity_poly.pdbx_strand_id
1 'polypeptide(L)'
;MIRKITLLFLSCIGILGASYAQPRCGFDGAHQQMMSQDPSYAQHVAQFNSQLAQWLSTNNNMNSLLTTNSAGDTIYEVPLVVHVMHTGGSIGSNYNISDAQIINTVDYVNQTFAATWSGYAPVGSGGTKFPFRFKLAQRAPNCTATSGIVRVNASATYSNYTTDGVNRSSSGGVSDPALKALSVWPNDRYYNIWVVNKIDGVDGYPGTSGSFVAGYAYFPGASAGVDGTIMLASQMNTGKTTLPHELGHAFFLYHTFEASNPSTNTCPTNTNCATQGDRCCDTEPHYQYGPGTCYSGQSNACTSTTFGDATAKNIMNYANCTDRFTPDQRDRFIGAIINDRSTLISSSASLPLPTTSLPSVCVPGITNSSNNRQSGPREVSITDASPGTRVYMDVQGDGYGDYNADGNISYRDYTCQHRVSLVAGKSYTLTIRSNFNDKGAAFIDYNNDGILGNSSGERLAIQDLSGGSVHTVTFTVPYTATSCTPIRMRVISDNTSGYIDSCSNRLYGQTEDYEVLIYGTSSSTASVSIGNPPTGGNPSCYGTTLTFHASPSSGTTVIGYQWFINHTLLSGQTNDSLMSNIFNDKDTVMVQMYYANLCGVDTVSDSIVVERRTTIAPAVTIGVTGGTNPTCIDDTVTLSVVSNVNPGGSPTYQWMSNGTNITGATGPTFRAYARGGETITVRMESSASSPCSDPGYAISNGIQIQYTTKTPVANIALTIGTNPGCAGQALQFTVTPTTGGTAPTYQWTVNGNPVVGATGVNFNTSTLKHNDQVRVIMTSNSPCASPTTVTSAPIAVIHEKITADITIAQTTGTNPACQGKPLIFSANTSNAGKNPTFQWLVDGIAINTATSPIYVTDSLRNNQRVQCVLIATDSCVANPHDTSNFITMLITPSKRPTVSIAVTTGKNPGCLDSLIELTATATDLGTAPDYAWIINGFQATTGNVFSSSSMQNGNILMVRANQTDNGCYLPDTVYSQPFIMVRSTTPKAPVISLIGNMIHTNFDSSFVWFGPKGQDTVNFKNTTYPDTIGAYWAVTNNNGCWSPPSNILRITLLDITGIDLNGMEVYPNPTSDKVVLDWHGKSVSYRIDILNSIGQVVLRDQVTGVSKKELSLGSMPAGNYFLLLKDAEGKVGTFKVTVGNK
;
A
#
# COMPACT_ATOMS: atom_id res chain seq x y z
N MET A 1 -59.48 -9.30 62.05
CA MET A 1 -58.64 -9.63 60.87
C MET A 1 -58.01 -8.33 60.39
N ILE A 2 -56.93 -7.79 60.96
CA ILE A 2 -55.69 -8.35 61.50
C ILE A 2 -54.85 -9.04 60.40
N ARG A 3 -53.68 -8.43 60.15
CA ARG A 3 -52.39 -9.00 59.74
C ARG A 3 -52.10 -9.23 58.25
N LYS A 4 -51.40 -8.27 57.63
CA LYS A 4 -49.93 -8.28 57.43
C LYS A 4 -49.53 -7.34 56.29
N ILE A 5 -49.59 -6.04 56.58
CA ILE A 5 -48.69 -5.04 56.00
C ILE A 5 -47.52 -4.95 57.01
N THR A 6 -46.30 -4.65 56.55
CA THR A 6 -45.06 -4.47 57.34
C THR A 6 -44.15 -5.71 57.49
N LEU A 7 -43.58 -6.23 56.38
CA LEU A 7 -42.35 -7.05 56.41
C LEU A 7 -41.71 -7.30 55.02
N LEU A 8 -41.76 -6.32 54.10
CA LEU A 8 -41.09 -6.43 52.79
C LEU A 8 -40.33 -5.16 52.38
N PHE A 9 -39.87 -4.38 53.36
CA PHE A 9 -39.07 -3.16 53.13
C PHE A 9 -37.69 -3.18 53.81
N LEU A 10 -37.27 -4.32 54.39
CA LEU A 10 -36.03 -4.40 55.19
C LEU A 10 -35.18 -5.68 54.95
N SER A 11 -35.15 -6.23 53.73
CA SER A 11 -34.20 -7.32 53.39
C SER A 11 -33.50 -7.18 52.02
N CYS A 12 -33.47 -5.98 51.43
CA CYS A 12 -32.67 -5.69 50.23
C CYS A 12 -31.45 -4.77 50.52
N ILE A 13 -30.99 -4.72 51.77
CA ILE A 13 -29.70 -4.13 52.15
C ILE A 13 -28.83 -5.27 52.64
N GLY A 14 -28.25 -5.99 51.69
CA GLY A 14 -27.45 -7.18 51.93
C GLY A 14 -27.02 -7.86 50.63
N ILE A 15 -26.92 -7.12 49.53
CA ILE A 15 -26.07 -7.57 48.43
C ILE A 15 -24.66 -7.21 48.88
N LEU A 16 -24.03 -8.19 49.54
CA LEU A 16 -22.58 -8.29 49.64
C LEU A 16 -22.03 -7.93 48.26
N GLY A 17 -21.25 -6.85 48.18
CA GLY A 17 -20.50 -6.53 46.99
C GLY A 17 -19.63 -7.74 46.65
N ALA A 18 -20.04 -8.49 45.64
CA ALA A 18 -19.16 -9.44 45.01
C ALA A 18 -18.04 -8.59 44.39
N SER A 19 -16.89 -8.57 45.06
CA SER A 19 -15.67 -7.98 44.52
C SER A 19 -15.31 -8.74 43.24
N TYR A 20 -15.79 -8.26 42.09
CA TYR A 20 -15.43 -8.83 40.80
C TYR A 20 -13.91 -8.71 40.64
N ALA A 21 -13.26 -9.83 40.29
CA ALA A 21 -11.83 -9.86 40.04
C ALA A 21 -11.46 -8.86 38.94
N GLN A 22 -10.44 -8.04 39.20
CA GLN A 22 -10.06 -6.93 38.31
C GLN A 22 -8.87 -7.35 37.43
N PRO A 23 -9.02 -7.32 36.09
CA PRO A 23 -7.92 -7.59 35.17
C PRO A 23 -6.87 -6.48 35.26
N ARG A 24 -5.59 -6.87 35.18
CA ARG A 24 -4.43 -5.98 35.02
C ARG A 24 -3.61 -6.41 33.82
N CYS A 25 -2.88 -5.49 33.21
CA CYS A 25 -1.84 -5.81 32.24
C CYS A 25 -0.53 -6.17 32.96
N GLY A 26 0.21 -7.13 32.40
CA GLY A 26 1.52 -7.57 32.86
C GLY A 26 2.69 -6.89 32.14
N PHE A 27 2.42 -5.90 31.28
CA PHE A 27 3.42 -5.20 30.46
C PHE A 27 4.55 -4.59 31.30
N ASP A 28 4.24 -3.76 32.31
CA ASP A 28 5.27 -3.00 33.05
C ASP A 28 6.36 -3.91 33.63
N GLY A 29 5.96 -5.06 34.20
CA GLY A 29 6.90 -6.02 34.76
C GLY A 29 7.77 -6.70 33.70
N ALA A 30 7.18 -7.11 32.57
CA ALA A 30 7.91 -7.70 31.46
C ALA A 30 8.86 -6.68 30.80
N HIS A 31 8.39 -5.45 30.61
CA HIS A 31 9.16 -4.35 30.05
C HIS A 31 10.34 -3.98 30.95
N GLN A 32 10.13 -3.76 32.25
CA GLN A 32 11.20 -3.45 33.20
C GLN A 32 12.23 -4.58 33.32
N GLN A 33 11.77 -5.84 33.30
CA GLN A 33 12.66 -6.98 33.25
C GLN A 33 13.56 -6.92 32.00
N MET A 34 12.98 -6.72 30.82
CA MET A 34 13.76 -6.61 29.57
C MET A 34 14.70 -5.38 29.57
N MET A 35 14.24 -4.22 30.03
CA MET A 35 15.07 -3.01 30.17
C MET A 35 16.29 -3.21 31.07
N SER A 36 16.20 -4.11 32.07
CA SER A 36 17.29 -4.41 33.00
C SER A 36 18.20 -5.57 32.57
N GLN A 37 17.66 -6.56 31.85
CA GLN A 37 18.36 -7.79 31.49
C GLN A 37 18.92 -7.78 30.07
N ASP A 38 18.34 -6.99 29.16
CA ASP A 38 18.72 -6.92 27.75
C ASP A 38 19.13 -5.48 27.37
N PRO A 39 20.45 -5.19 27.34
CA PRO A 39 20.95 -3.89 26.93
C PRO A 39 20.57 -3.49 25.50
N SER A 40 20.40 -4.45 24.59
CA SER A 40 20.01 -4.19 23.21
C SER A 40 18.57 -3.71 23.15
N TYR A 41 17.68 -4.36 23.91
CA TYR A 41 16.29 -3.92 24.06
C TYR A 41 16.20 -2.51 24.65
N ALA A 42 16.95 -2.24 25.72
CA ALA A 42 16.97 -0.92 26.37
C ALA A 42 17.46 0.18 25.41
N GLN A 43 18.51 -0.11 24.63
CA GLN A 43 19.02 0.79 23.61
C GLN A 43 18.00 1.02 22.49
N HIS A 44 17.34 -0.03 22.00
CA HIS A 44 16.30 0.06 20.96
C HIS A 44 15.15 0.96 21.40
N VAL A 45 14.62 0.73 22.60
CA VAL A 45 13.54 1.54 23.20
C VAL A 45 13.95 3.01 23.33
N ALA A 46 15.19 3.29 23.75
CA ALA A 46 15.70 4.66 23.83
C ALA A 46 15.85 5.31 22.45
N GLN A 47 16.35 4.58 21.46
CA GLN A 47 16.53 5.03 20.08
C GLN A 47 15.20 5.38 19.43
N PHE A 48 14.23 4.44 19.44
CA PHE A 48 12.88 4.66 18.90
C PHE A 48 12.27 5.95 19.46
N ASN A 49 12.30 6.07 20.79
CA ASN A 49 11.75 7.21 21.49
C ASN A 49 12.42 8.54 21.12
N SER A 50 13.75 8.55 20.97
CA SER A 50 14.49 9.75 20.58
C SER A 50 14.21 10.17 19.12
N GLN A 51 14.16 9.19 18.21
CA GLN A 51 13.91 9.41 16.79
C GLN A 51 12.48 9.90 16.55
N LEU A 52 11.50 9.27 17.20
CA LEU A 52 10.11 9.66 17.08
C LEU A 52 9.86 11.07 17.66
N ALA A 53 10.44 11.40 18.81
CA ALA A 53 10.32 12.75 19.39
C ALA A 53 10.93 13.82 18.47
N GLN A 54 12.11 13.53 17.89
CA GLN A 54 12.74 14.41 16.90
C GLN A 54 11.85 14.58 15.67
N TRP A 55 11.29 13.48 15.16
CA TRP A 55 10.42 13.49 13.99
C TRP A 55 9.16 14.34 14.24
N LEU A 56 8.44 14.10 15.34
CA LEU A 56 7.22 14.83 15.72
C LEU A 56 7.49 16.33 15.93
N SER A 57 8.71 16.71 16.30
CA SER A 57 9.08 18.13 16.43
C SER A 57 9.26 18.86 15.09
N THR A 58 9.45 18.12 13.99
CA THR A 58 9.75 18.65 12.65
C THR A 58 8.64 18.39 11.63
N ASN A 59 7.70 17.50 11.93
CA ASN A 59 6.66 17.05 11.02
C ASN A 59 5.28 17.07 11.69
N ASN A 60 4.30 17.74 11.07
CA ASN A 60 2.97 17.93 11.65
C ASN A 60 1.92 16.86 11.24
N ASN A 61 2.29 15.81 10.49
CA ASN A 61 1.32 14.83 9.98
C ASN A 61 1.90 13.45 9.65
N MET A 62 1.83 12.50 10.60
CA MET A 62 2.23 11.09 10.42
C MET A 62 1.39 10.35 9.38
N ASN A 63 0.13 10.74 9.16
CA ASN A 63 -0.75 10.08 8.20
C ASN A 63 -0.27 10.26 6.75
N SER A 64 0.58 11.26 6.48
CA SER A 64 1.19 11.46 5.16
C SER A 64 2.22 10.38 4.79
N LEU A 65 2.74 9.63 5.77
CA LEU A 65 3.74 8.58 5.60
C LEU A 65 3.16 7.22 5.20
N LEU A 66 1.85 7.15 4.93
CA LEU A 66 1.08 5.91 4.89
C LEU A 66 0.22 5.84 3.62
N THR A 67 0.29 4.75 2.82
CA THR A 67 -0.37 4.53 1.50
C THR A 67 -1.89 4.71 1.50
N THR A 68 -2.37 5.76 0.85
CA THR A 68 -3.79 6.04 0.61
C THR A 68 -4.31 5.17 -0.54
N ASN A 69 -5.45 4.51 -0.35
CA ASN A 69 -6.19 3.95 -1.47
C ASN A 69 -6.89 5.07 -2.29
N SER A 70 -7.54 4.69 -3.39
CA SER A 70 -8.29 5.58 -4.29
C SER A 70 -9.43 6.36 -3.62
N ALA A 71 -9.90 5.91 -2.45
CA ALA A 71 -10.91 6.56 -1.61
C ALA A 71 -10.29 7.53 -0.57
N GLY A 72 -8.97 7.71 -0.58
CA GLY A 72 -8.24 8.54 0.39
C GLY A 72 -8.05 7.89 1.76
N ASP A 73 -8.50 6.65 1.94
CA ASP A 73 -8.34 5.89 3.18
C ASP A 73 -7.04 5.10 3.14
N THR A 74 -6.18 5.33 4.13
CA THR A 74 -5.01 4.49 4.34
C THR A 74 -5.40 3.35 5.26
N ILE A 75 -5.43 2.11 4.77
CA ILE A 75 -5.64 0.93 5.62
C ILE A 75 -4.57 -0.10 5.29
N TYR A 76 -3.58 -0.23 6.18
CA TYR A 76 -2.66 -1.37 6.20
C TYR A 76 -3.30 -2.58 6.86
N GLU A 77 -2.97 -3.79 6.40
CA GLU A 77 -3.38 -5.03 7.06
C GLU A 77 -2.21 -5.59 7.85
N VAL A 78 -2.37 -5.73 9.16
CA VAL A 78 -1.41 -6.44 10.02
C VAL A 78 -1.86 -7.90 10.14
N PRO A 79 -1.09 -8.87 9.63
CA PRO A 79 -1.45 -10.29 9.73
C PRO A 79 -1.28 -10.80 11.17
N LEU A 80 -2.34 -11.37 11.71
CA LEU A 80 -2.37 -12.00 13.03
C LEU A 80 -2.29 -13.52 12.91
N VAL A 81 -1.57 -14.16 13.83
CA VAL A 81 -1.72 -15.58 14.12
C VAL A 81 -2.05 -15.78 15.59
N VAL A 82 -3.08 -16.57 15.86
CA VAL A 82 -3.56 -16.87 17.21
C VAL A 82 -3.21 -18.31 17.57
N HIS A 83 -2.29 -18.49 18.51
CA HIS A 83 -1.88 -19.77 19.07
C HIS A 83 -2.71 -20.06 20.32
N VAL A 84 -3.70 -20.94 20.21
CA VAL A 84 -4.51 -21.40 21.35
C VAL A 84 -3.76 -22.51 22.06
N MET A 85 -3.16 -22.15 23.20
CA MET A 85 -2.37 -23.05 24.06
C MET A 85 -3.31 -23.75 25.04
N HIS A 86 -3.90 -24.87 24.62
CA HIS A 86 -4.97 -25.54 25.35
C HIS A 86 -4.49 -26.71 26.22
N THR A 87 -5.38 -27.22 27.09
CA THR A 87 -5.12 -28.33 28.02
C THR A 87 -5.78 -29.65 27.57
N GLY A 88 -5.90 -29.88 26.26
CA GLY A 88 -6.52 -31.09 25.69
C GLY A 88 -8.06 -31.12 25.57
N GLY A 89 -8.78 -30.07 26.01
CA GLY A 89 -10.24 -29.99 25.87
C GLY A 89 -10.73 -29.83 24.42
N SER A 90 -12.02 -30.06 24.17
CA SER A 90 -12.64 -29.87 22.84
C SER A 90 -12.72 -28.38 22.46
N ILE A 91 -12.75 -28.08 21.15
CA ILE A 91 -12.94 -26.71 20.65
C ILE A 91 -14.28 -26.17 21.18
N GLY A 92 -14.27 -24.95 21.70
CA GLY A 92 -15.40 -24.31 22.40
C GLY A 92 -15.37 -24.47 23.92
N SER A 93 -14.44 -25.25 24.48
CA SER A 93 -14.20 -25.29 25.93
C SER A 93 -13.43 -24.05 26.42
N ASN A 94 -13.45 -23.79 27.74
CA ASN A 94 -12.79 -22.63 28.35
C ASN A 94 -11.35 -22.40 27.86
N TYR A 95 -10.53 -23.46 27.80
CA TYR A 95 -9.12 -23.32 27.42
C TYR A 95 -8.82 -23.71 25.96
N ASN A 96 -9.84 -24.11 25.20
CA ASN A 96 -9.73 -24.37 23.76
C ASN A 96 -10.85 -23.61 23.03
N ILE A 97 -10.82 -22.27 23.12
CA ILE A 97 -11.88 -21.36 22.67
C ILE A 97 -12.25 -21.53 21.19
N SER A 98 -13.49 -21.22 20.82
CA SER A 98 -13.98 -21.42 19.43
C SER A 98 -13.35 -20.44 18.43
N ASP A 99 -13.31 -20.81 17.13
CA ASP A 99 -12.86 -19.91 16.07
C ASP A 99 -13.73 -18.65 16.00
N ALA A 100 -15.06 -18.79 16.16
CA ALA A 100 -15.99 -17.67 16.17
C ALA A 100 -15.68 -16.65 17.27
N GLN A 101 -15.29 -17.11 18.47
CA GLN A 101 -14.87 -16.24 19.56
C GLN A 101 -13.61 -15.44 19.20
N ILE A 102 -12.63 -16.09 18.54
CA ILE A 102 -11.41 -15.43 18.08
C ILE A 102 -11.72 -14.40 16.99
N ILE A 103 -12.46 -14.80 15.94
CA ILE A 103 -12.85 -13.95 14.80
C ILE A 103 -13.61 -12.72 15.29
N ASN A 104 -14.65 -12.90 16.11
CA ASN A 104 -15.45 -11.80 16.63
C ASN A 104 -14.65 -10.86 17.55
N THR A 105 -13.59 -11.36 18.19
CA THR A 105 -12.68 -10.52 18.99
C THR A 105 -11.75 -9.70 18.09
N VAL A 106 -11.24 -10.28 16.99
CA VAL A 106 -10.46 -9.53 15.99
C VAL A 106 -11.31 -8.45 15.31
N ASP A 107 -12.57 -8.73 14.99
CA ASP A 107 -13.51 -7.74 14.46
C ASP A 107 -13.77 -6.60 15.46
N TYR A 108 -13.88 -6.93 16.75
CA TYR A 108 -13.98 -5.93 17.82
C TYR A 108 -12.72 -5.07 17.95
N VAL A 109 -11.53 -5.67 17.83
CA VAL A 109 -10.25 -4.93 17.81
C VAL A 109 -10.24 -3.96 16.62
N ASN A 110 -10.64 -4.40 15.43
CA ASN A 110 -10.71 -3.53 14.26
C ASN A 110 -11.66 -2.35 14.47
N GLN A 111 -12.84 -2.59 15.04
CA GLN A 111 -13.79 -1.52 15.37
C GLN A 111 -13.27 -0.58 16.47
N THR A 112 -12.46 -1.10 17.40
CA THR A 112 -11.80 -0.31 18.45
C THR A 112 -10.79 0.66 17.85
N PHE A 113 -9.84 0.17 17.04
CA PHE A 113 -8.83 1.01 16.39
C PHE A 113 -9.41 1.92 15.29
N ALA A 114 -10.57 1.59 14.73
CA ALA A 114 -11.30 2.46 13.82
C ALA A 114 -12.20 3.49 14.51
N ALA A 115 -12.35 3.42 15.84
CA ALA A 115 -13.31 4.20 16.63
C ALA A 115 -14.77 4.08 16.12
N THR A 116 -15.19 2.87 15.72
CA THR A 116 -16.52 2.57 15.16
C THR A 116 -17.35 1.60 16.01
N TRP A 117 -16.79 1.04 17.09
CA TRP A 117 -17.56 0.14 17.96
C TRP A 117 -18.75 0.88 18.61
N SER A 118 -19.91 0.23 18.66
CA SER A 118 -21.10 0.81 19.28
C SER A 118 -20.85 1.06 20.78
N GLY A 119 -20.83 2.33 21.17
CA GLY A 119 -20.53 2.78 22.54
C GLY A 119 -19.16 3.45 22.69
N TYR A 120 -18.35 3.48 21.64
CA TYR A 120 -17.11 4.24 21.62
C TYR A 120 -17.34 5.68 21.14
N ALA A 121 -16.44 6.58 21.53
CA ALA A 121 -16.46 7.93 21.01
C ALA A 121 -16.13 7.90 19.50
N PRO A 122 -16.97 8.48 18.63
CA PRO A 122 -16.68 8.50 17.20
C PRO A 122 -15.57 9.50 16.85
N VAL A 123 -15.01 9.36 15.64
CA VAL A 123 -14.07 10.32 15.04
C VAL A 123 -14.72 11.72 15.02
N GLY A 124 -14.02 12.73 15.54
CA GLY A 124 -14.53 14.10 15.67
C GLY A 124 -15.28 14.39 16.98
N SER A 125 -15.51 13.38 17.84
CA SER A 125 -16.04 13.53 19.21
C SER A 125 -15.12 12.90 20.26
N GLY A 126 -13.80 12.98 20.02
CA GLY A 126 -12.75 12.50 20.92
C GLY A 126 -12.21 11.09 20.61
N GLY A 127 -12.87 10.31 19.75
CA GLY A 127 -12.32 9.06 19.24
C GLY A 127 -11.31 9.28 18.11
N THR A 128 -10.37 8.34 17.97
CA THR A 128 -9.29 8.41 16.98
C THR A 128 -9.28 7.16 16.10
N LYS A 129 -9.37 7.35 14.77
CA LYS A 129 -9.19 6.27 13.79
C LYS A 129 -7.70 6.08 13.52
N PHE A 130 -7.26 4.82 13.60
CA PHE A 130 -5.93 4.41 13.20
C PHE A 130 -5.99 3.88 11.75
N PRO A 131 -5.04 4.24 10.88
CA PRO A 131 -5.05 3.89 9.46
C PRO A 131 -4.56 2.45 9.16
N PHE A 132 -5.05 1.47 9.92
CA PHE A 132 -4.79 0.04 9.68
C PHE A 132 -5.92 -0.83 10.24
N ARG A 133 -5.87 -2.11 9.92
CA ARG A 133 -6.69 -3.16 10.51
C ARG A 133 -5.85 -4.41 10.73
N PHE A 134 -6.25 -5.21 11.71
CA PHE A 134 -5.71 -6.53 11.94
C PHE A 134 -6.53 -7.56 11.19
N LYS A 135 -5.87 -8.59 10.68
CA LYS A 135 -6.54 -9.67 9.95
C LYS A 135 -5.88 -10.99 10.26
N LEU A 136 -6.67 -12.00 10.59
CA LEU A 136 -6.14 -13.36 10.75
C LEU A 136 -5.44 -13.77 9.44
N ALA A 137 -4.27 -14.37 9.59
CA ALA A 137 -3.49 -14.87 8.48
C ALA A 137 -4.30 -15.86 7.63
N GLN A 138 -4.18 -15.75 6.32
CA GLN A 138 -4.78 -16.61 5.32
C GLN A 138 -3.74 -17.45 4.58
N ARG A 139 -2.45 -17.11 4.72
CA ARG A 139 -1.30 -17.92 4.31
C ARG A 139 -0.50 -18.31 5.55
N ALA A 140 -0.10 -19.58 5.64
CA ALA A 140 0.84 -20.07 6.63
C ALA A 140 2.29 -19.81 6.17
N PRO A 141 3.30 -19.92 7.06
CA PRO A 141 4.70 -19.65 6.71
C PRO A 141 5.22 -20.45 5.50
N ASN A 142 4.71 -21.66 5.32
CA ASN A 142 5.00 -22.58 4.22
C ASN A 142 4.15 -22.32 2.95
N CYS A 143 3.46 -21.19 2.85
CA CYS A 143 2.59 -20.83 1.72
C CYS A 143 1.37 -21.78 1.51
N THR A 144 0.82 -22.36 2.57
CA THR A 144 -0.47 -23.07 2.49
C THR A 144 -1.61 -22.22 3.05
N ALA A 145 -2.84 -22.49 2.61
CA ALA A 145 -4.02 -21.84 3.18
C ALA A 145 -4.13 -22.13 4.68
N THR A 146 -4.55 -21.14 5.46
CA THR A 146 -4.74 -21.25 6.91
C THR A 146 -5.88 -20.35 7.36
N SER A 147 -6.44 -20.64 8.53
CA SER A 147 -7.37 -19.76 9.24
C SER A 147 -6.66 -18.72 10.10
N GLY A 148 -5.34 -18.82 10.24
CA GLY A 148 -4.55 -17.99 11.17
C GLY A 148 -4.73 -18.39 12.64
N ILE A 149 -5.39 -19.53 12.91
CA ILE A 149 -5.61 -20.07 14.25
C ILE A 149 -4.88 -21.40 14.36
N VAL A 150 -3.88 -21.45 15.24
CA VAL A 150 -3.10 -22.66 15.54
C VAL A 150 -3.50 -23.15 16.92
N ARG A 151 -3.70 -24.45 17.10
CA ARG A 151 -4.11 -25.04 18.38
C ARG A 151 -3.03 -26.01 18.86
N VAL A 152 -2.51 -25.78 20.06
CA VAL A 152 -1.44 -26.59 20.65
C VAL A 152 -1.86 -27.10 22.01
N ASN A 153 -1.79 -28.42 22.20
CA ASN A 153 -2.00 -29.01 23.51
C ASN A 153 -0.72 -28.88 24.37
N ALA A 154 -0.52 -27.71 24.97
CA ALA A 154 0.66 -27.43 25.78
C ALA A 154 0.76 -28.34 27.02
N SER A 155 -0.38 -28.84 27.54
CA SER A 155 -0.39 -29.78 28.66
C SER A 155 0.16 -31.16 28.33
N ALA A 156 0.22 -31.53 27.04
CA ALA A 156 0.85 -32.78 26.60
C ALA A 156 2.38 -32.71 26.69
N THR A 157 2.95 -31.52 26.59
CA THR A 157 4.40 -31.29 26.68
C THR A 157 4.83 -30.90 28.10
N TYR A 158 4.05 -30.06 28.77
CA TYR A 158 4.37 -29.53 30.09
C TYR A 158 3.27 -29.85 31.10
N SER A 159 3.57 -30.73 32.05
CA SER A 159 2.60 -31.20 33.06
C SER A 159 2.13 -30.10 34.01
N ASN A 160 2.99 -29.12 34.30
CA ASN A 160 2.68 -27.96 35.14
C ASN A 160 1.79 -26.92 34.43
N TYR A 161 1.63 -26.98 33.10
CA TYR A 161 0.82 -26.02 32.36
C TYR A 161 -0.66 -26.03 32.78
N THR A 162 -1.24 -27.20 33.07
CA THR A 162 -2.64 -27.31 33.49
C THR A 162 -2.89 -26.60 34.83
N THR A 163 -1.95 -26.71 35.77
CA THR A 163 -2.09 -26.15 37.11
C THR A 163 -1.77 -24.66 37.12
N ASP A 164 -0.63 -24.28 36.56
CA ASP A 164 -0.02 -22.96 36.76
C ASP A 164 0.01 -22.09 35.48
N GLY A 165 -0.20 -22.69 34.30
CA GLY A 165 -0.15 -21.98 33.02
C GLY A 165 1.24 -21.46 32.67
N VAL A 166 1.29 -20.22 32.17
CA VAL A 166 2.54 -19.51 31.88
C VAL A 166 3.06 -18.77 33.10
N ASN A 167 4.37 -18.82 33.30
CA ASN A 167 5.10 -18.15 34.37
C ASN A 167 5.67 -16.82 33.89
N ARG A 168 5.21 -15.73 34.50
CA ARG A 168 5.69 -14.36 34.27
C ARG A 168 6.55 -13.85 35.43
N SER A 169 6.12 -14.08 36.68
CA SER A 169 6.78 -13.52 37.87
C SER A 169 7.03 -14.55 38.98
N SER A 170 7.64 -15.68 38.60
CA SER A 170 8.13 -16.75 39.50
C SER A 170 7.04 -17.66 40.09
N SER A 171 6.08 -18.07 39.26
CA SER A 171 5.15 -19.18 39.56
C SER A 171 5.75 -20.56 39.21
N GLY A 172 5.03 -21.64 39.53
CA GLY A 172 5.40 -23.01 39.14
C GLY A 172 5.15 -23.35 37.66
N GLY A 173 4.65 -22.40 36.86
CA GLY A 173 4.24 -22.58 35.47
C GLY A 173 5.38 -22.66 34.45
N VAL A 174 5.00 -22.85 33.19
CA VAL A 174 5.95 -22.91 32.05
C VAL A 174 6.49 -21.52 31.76
N SER A 175 7.80 -21.35 31.64
CA SER A 175 8.37 -20.05 31.27
C SER A 175 7.84 -19.55 29.92
N ASP A 176 7.59 -18.25 29.79
CA ASP A 176 7.10 -17.61 28.55
C ASP A 176 7.86 -18.07 27.28
N PRO A 177 9.22 -17.98 27.19
CA PRO A 177 9.93 -18.43 25.99
C PRO A 177 9.71 -19.91 25.64
N ALA A 178 9.67 -20.79 26.65
CA ALA A 178 9.47 -22.23 26.43
C ALA A 178 8.05 -22.55 25.95
N LEU A 179 7.04 -21.82 26.44
CA LEU A 179 5.67 -21.97 25.98
C LEU A 179 5.52 -21.50 24.52
N LYS A 180 6.06 -20.32 24.19
CA LYS A 180 6.03 -19.77 22.82
C LYS A 180 6.75 -20.68 21.83
N ALA A 181 7.85 -21.31 22.23
CA ALA A 181 8.59 -22.24 21.39
C ALA A 181 7.79 -23.47 20.92
N LEU A 182 6.65 -23.80 21.58
CA LEU A 182 5.76 -24.87 21.10
C LEU A 182 5.03 -24.51 19.79
N SER A 183 4.79 -23.22 19.54
CA SER A 183 4.24 -22.72 18.28
C SER A 183 4.48 -21.22 18.16
N VAL A 184 5.32 -20.86 17.20
CA VAL A 184 5.64 -19.48 16.85
C VAL A 184 5.74 -19.40 15.33
N TRP A 185 5.16 -18.34 14.75
CA TRP A 185 5.37 -18.03 13.33
C TRP A 185 6.34 -16.84 13.20
N PRO A 186 7.01 -16.68 12.05
CA PRO A 186 8.00 -15.63 11.86
C PRO A 186 7.46 -14.21 12.12
N ASN A 187 8.09 -13.47 13.04
CA ASN A 187 7.63 -12.13 13.47
C ASN A 187 7.77 -11.06 12.38
N ASP A 188 8.54 -11.35 11.33
CA ASP A 188 8.69 -10.49 10.15
C ASP A 188 7.38 -10.40 9.33
N ARG A 189 6.53 -11.42 9.40
CA ARG A 189 5.31 -11.54 8.58
C ARG A 189 4.02 -11.67 9.38
N TYR A 190 4.12 -12.03 10.65
CA TYR A 190 2.97 -12.30 11.51
C TYR A 190 3.17 -11.63 12.86
N TYR A 191 2.11 -10.99 13.36
CA TYR A 191 2.04 -10.65 14.77
C TYR A 191 1.44 -11.83 15.54
N ASN A 192 2.25 -12.43 16.43
CA ASN A 192 1.88 -13.63 17.18
C ASN A 192 1.11 -13.30 18.46
N ILE A 193 -0.02 -13.99 18.67
CA ILE A 193 -0.85 -13.90 19.88
C ILE A 193 -1.01 -15.29 20.47
N TRP A 194 -0.59 -15.48 21.72
CA TRP A 194 -0.78 -16.73 22.45
C TRP A 194 -1.95 -16.59 23.43
N VAL A 195 -2.97 -17.41 23.24
CA VAL A 195 -4.11 -17.51 24.15
C VAL A 195 -3.86 -18.67 25.09
N VAL A 196 -3.65 -18.37 26.37
CA VAL A 196 -3.23 -19.35 27.40
C VAL A 196 -4.35 -19.64 28.40
N ASN A 197 -4.24 -20.77 29.11
CA ASN A 197 -5.22 -21.17 30.12
C ASN A 197 -5.12 -20.30 31.38
N LYS A 198 -3.90 -20.03 31.85
CA LYS A 198 -3.57 -19.36 33.10
C LYS A 198 -2.29 -18.53 32.97
N ILE A 199 -2.21 -17.45 33.74
CA ILE A 199 -0.99 -16.66 33.95
C ILE A 199 -0.74 -16.65 35.46
N ASP A 200 0.44 -17.13 35.87
CA ASP A 200 0.83 -17.27 37.28
C ASP A 200 -0.24 -17.99 38.14
N GLY A 201 -0.83 -19.05 37.60
CA GLY A 201 -1.82 -19.90 38.29
C GLY A 201 -3.28 -19.45 38.23
N VAL A 202 -3.58 -18.31 37.63
CA VAL A 202 -4.93 -17.72 37.60
C VAL A 202 -5.51 -17.68 36.18
N ASP A 203 -6.77 -18.10 36.01
CA ASP A 203 -7.45 -18.24 34.70
C ASP A 203 -8.40 -17.09 34.32
N GLY A 204 -8.81 -16.27 35.30
CA GLY A 204 -9.71 -15.13 35.08
C GLY A 204 -11.16 -15.50 34.72
N TYR A 205 -11.58 -16.77 34.87
CA TYR A 205 -12.98 -17.17 34.75
C TYR A 205 -13.80 -16.78 36.00
N PRO A 206 -15.14 -16.73 35.90
CA PRO A 206 -16.01 -16.48 37.05
C PRO A 206 -15.69 -17.41 38.23
N GLY A 207 -15.45 -16.84 39.42
CA GLY A 207 -14.94 -17.56 40.60
C GLY A 207 -13.53 -17.15 41.02
N THR A 208 -12.78 -16.49 40.12
CA THR A 208 -11.51 -15.82 40.47
C THR A 208 -11.79 -14.69 41.46
N SER A 209 -10.98 -14.57 42.51
CA SER A 209 -11.04 -13.49 43.52
C SER A 209 -9.75 -12.67 43.49
N GLY A 210 -9.84 -11.35 43.66
CA GLY A 210 -8.69 -10.45 43.67
C GLY A 210 -8.27 -9.96 42.27
N SER A 211 -7.05 -9.42 42.15
CA SER A 211 -6.53 -8.92 40.87
C SER A 211 -5.72 -10.00 40.17
N PHE A 212 -5.80 -10.07 38.84
CA PHE A 212 -5.07 -11.04 38.03
C PHE A 212 -4.50 -10.39 36.77
N VAL A 213 -3.46 -10.99 36.20
CA VAL A 213 -2.89 -10.56 34.92
C VAL A 213 -3.74 -11.11 33.77
N ALA A 214 -4.33 -10.22 32.99
CA ALA A 214 -5.21 -10.54 31.88
C ALA A 214 -4.45 -10.82 30.57
N GLY A 215 -3.33 -10.13 30.39
CA GLY A 215 -2.43 -10.26 29.26
C GLY A 215 -1.17 -9.41 29.46
N TYR A 216 -0.22 -9.56 28.55
CA TYR A 216 0.95 -8.72 28.42
C TYR A 216 1.52 -8.84 27.00
N ALA A 217 2.09 -7.76 26.50
CA ALA A 217 2.87 -7.74 25.26
C ALA A 217 4.31 -7.30 25.51
N TYR A 218 5.16 -7.44 24.50
CA TYR A 218 6.49 -6.84 24.47
C TYR A 218 6.52 -5.69 23.48
N PHE A 219 7.24 -4.62 23.80
CA PHE A 219 7.58 -3.62 22.77
C PHE A 219 8.44 -4.24 21.68
N PRO A 220 8.39 -3.67 20.46
CA PRO A 220 9.38 -3.97 19.44
C PRO A 220 10.82 -3.78 19.96
N GLY A 221 11.75 -4.53 19.36
CA GLY A 221 13.12 -4.69 19.84
C GLY A 221 13.31 -5.89 20.78
N ALA A 222 12.23 -6.51 21.28
CA ALA A 222 12.32 -7.77 21.99
C ALA A 222 12.75 -8.90 21.05
N SER A 223 13.52 -9.88 21.56
CA SER A 223 13.98 -11.00 20.74
C SER A 223 12.80 -11.78 20.13
N ALA A 224 13.03 -12.39 18.96
CA ALA A 224 11.97 -13.09 18.23
C ALA A 224 11.29 -14.22 19.02
N GLY A 225 11.99 -14.80 20.01
CA GLY A 225 11.44 -15.84 20.88
C GLY A 225 10.39 -15.36 21.88
N VAL A 226 10.27 -14.05 22.13
CA VAL A 226 9.31 -13.48 23.08
C VAL A 226 8.42 -12.38 22.49
N ASP A 227 8.77 -11.79 21.34
CA ASP A 227 7.93 -10.78 20.69
C ASP A 227 6.51 -11.29 20.40
N GLY A 228 5.52 -10.44 20.66
CA GLY A 228 4.09 -10.73 20.54
C GLY A 228 3.30 -10.58 21.85
N THR A 229 2.05 -11.03 21.85
CA THR A 229 1.10 -10.87 22.97
C THR A 229 0.77 -12.22 23.61
N ILE A 230 0.79 -12.30 24.94
CA ILE A 230 0.15 -13.38 25.70
C ILE A 230 -1.13 -12.84 26.35
N MET A 231 -2.21 -13.61 26.28
CA MET A 231 -3.45 -13.27 27.00
C MET A 231 -4.22 -14.50 27.47
N LEU A 232 -5.01 -14.33 28.53
CA LEU A 232 -5.89 -15.38 29.03
C LEU A 232 -7.05 -15.68 28.07
N ALA A 233 -7.40 -16.95 27.94
CA ALA A 233 -8.58 -17.41 27.19
C ALA A 233 -9.90 -16.77 27.66
N SER A 234 -10.01 -16.48 28.96
CA SER A 234 -11.16 -15.77 29.54
C SER A 234 -11.33 -14.33 29.03
N GLN A 235 -10.25 -13.73 28.52
CA GLN A 235 -10.21 -12.32 28.08
C GLN A 235 -10.32 -12.16 26.56
N MET A 236 -10.17 -13.24 25.78
CA MET A 236 -10.34 -13.23 24.33
C MET A 236 -11.83 -13.24 23.97
N ASN A 237 -12.53 -12.14 24.25
CA ASN A 237 -13.97 -12.00 24.01
C ASN A 237 -14.30 -10.60 23.46
N THR A 238 -15.28 -10.53 22.56
CA THR A 238 -15.86 -9.28 22.08
C THR A 238 -16.27 -8.37 23.24
N GLY A 239 -15.90 -7.09 23.18
CA GLY A 239 -16.18 -6.12 24.25
C GLY A 239 -15.15 -6.09 25.38
N LYS A 240 -14.14 -6.98 25.39
CA LYS A 240 -13.02 -6.91 26.35
C LYS A 240 -11.87 -6.10 25.75
N THR A 241 -11.43 -5.08 26.48
CA THR A 241 -10.37 -4.16 26.04
C THR A 241 -8.96 -4.73 26.18
N THR A 242 -8.79 -5.92 26.78
CA THR A 242 -7.49 -6.57 26.98
C THR A 242 -6.70 -6.69 25.69
N LEU A 243 -7.25 -7.30 24.62
CA LEU A 243 -6.49 -7.45 23.38
C LEU A 243 -6.16 -6.10 22.71
N PRO A 244 -7.10 -5.14 22.55
CA PRO A 244 -6.76 -3.80 22.09
C PRO A 244 -5.66 -3.10 22.91
N HIS A 245 -5.67 -3.28 24.23
CA HIS A 245 -4.70 -2.71 25.16
C HIS A 245 -3.30 -3.33 24.96
N GLU A 246 -3.21 -4.67 24.92
CA GLU A 246 -1.94 -5.36 24.66
C GLU A 246 -1.39 -5.06 23.26
N LEU A 247 -2.27 -4.93 22.26
CA LEU A 247 -1.89 -4.45 20.93
C LEU A 247 -1.44 -2.98 20.96
N GLY A 248 -1.93 -2.14 21.87
CA GLY A 248 -1.35 -0.81 22.08
C GLY A 248 0.13 -0.91 22.48
N HIS A 249 0.44 -1.73 23.49
CA HIS A 249 1.83 -1.98 23.90
C HIS A 249 2.66 -2.58 22.79
N ALA A 250 2.14 -3.58 22.07
CA ALA A 250 2.81 -4.22 20.95
C ALA A 250 3.34 -3.24 19.89
N PHE A 251 2.76 -2.05 19.80
CA PHE A 251 3.12 -0.97 18.90
C PHE A 251 3.50 0.32 19.66
N PHE A 252 4.28 0.18 20.74
CA PHE A 252 4.97 1.26 21.45
C PHE A 252 4.10 2.29 22.20
N LEU A 253 2.87 1.92 22.57
CA LEU A 253 2.10 2.71 23.53
C LEU A 253 2.46 2.33 24.95
N TYR A 254 2.76 3.33 25.77
CA TYR A 254 2.89 3.16 27.21
C TYR A 254 1.51 3.19 27.88
N HIS A 255 1.44 2.74 29.13
CA HIS A 255 0.31 3.07 29.98
C HIS A 255 0.22 4.58 30.15
N THR A 256 -1.00 5.12 30.20
CA THR A 256 -1.23 6.58 30.42
C THR A 256 -0.65 7.11 31.74
N PHE A 257 -0.39 6.22 32.70
CA PHE A 257 0.22 6.50 34.00
C PHE A 257 1.70 6.09 34.09
N GLU A 258 2.39 5.93 32.96
CA GLU A 258 3.79 5.52 32.91
C GLU A 258 4.69 6.36 33.81
N ALA A 259 5.68 5.71 34.44
CA ALA A 259 6.57 6.29 35.45
C ALA A 259 5.90 6.81 36.74
N SER A 260 4.63 6.49 36.99
CA SER A 260 3.98 6.71 38.29
C SER A 260 4.37 5.64 39.33
N ASN A 261 4.17 5.95 40.61
CA ASN A 261 4.34 4.97 41.69
C ASN A 261 3.00 4.73 42.43
N PRO A 262 2.30 3.61 42.16
CA PRO A 262 0.99 3.31 42.76
C PRO A 262 1.04 3.10 44.27
N SER A 263 2.18 2.70 44.83
CA SER A 263 2.33 2.45 46.27
C SER A 263 2.43 3.74 47.10
N THR A 264 2.74 4.86 46.44
CA THR A 264 2.92 6.17 47.08
C THR A 264 2.01 7.25 46.50
N ASN A 265 1.17 6.90 45.52
CA ASN A 265 0.38 7.84 44.71
C ASN A 265 1.24 8.97 44.11
N THR A 266 2.50 8.68 43.76
CA THR A 266 3.40 9.68 43.19
C THR A 266 3.10 9.85 41.70
N CYS A 267 2.82 11.09 41.31
CA CYS A 267 2.60 11.48 39.92
C CYS A 267 3.87 11.36 39.08
N PRO A 268 3.76 10.98 37.79
CA PRO A 268 4.92 10.92 36.91
C PRO A 268 5.47 12.33 36.66
N THR A 269 6.79 12.43 36.48
CA THR A 269 7.41 13.69 36.02
C THR A 269 6.97 13.95 34.59
N ASN A 270 6.38 15.11 34.31
CA ASN A 270 5.88 15.44 32.98
C ASN A 270 6.07 16.92 32.60
N THR A 271 7.31 17.42 32.74
CA THR A 271 7.69 18.77 32.30
C THR A 271 7.76 18.90 30.77
N ASN A 272 7.99 17.79 30.07
CA ASN A 272 7.92 17.70 28.61
C ASN A 272 7.21 16.40 28.20
N CYS A 273 5.92 16.51 27.88
CA CYS A 273 5.04 15.41 27.49
C CYS A 273 5.46 14.65 26.23
N ALA A 274 6.35 15.20 25.39
CA ALA A 274 6.87 14.48 24.23
C ALA A 274 7.96 13.46 24.60
N THR A 275 8.57 13.59 25.79
CA THR A 275 9.76 12.81 26.19
C THR A 275 9.65 12.15 27.56
N GLN A 276 8.64 12.51 28.34
CA GLN A 276 8.40 12.03 29.71
C GLN A 276 6.96 11.48 29.84
N GLY A 277 6.69 10.76 30.93
CA GLY A 277 5.41 10.06 31.12
C GLY A 277 5.17 8.99 30.06
N ASP A 278 3.92 8.92 29.56
CA ASP A 278 3.51 8.02 28.48
C ASP A 278 3.93 8.52 27.08
N ARG A 279 4.55 9.71 27.04
CA ARG A 279 5.08 10.38 25.85
C ARG A 279 4.00 10.78 24.83
N CYS A 280 2.78 11.00 25.29
CA CYS A 280 1.68 11.59 24.54
C CYS A 280 1.29 12.92 25.23
N CYS A 281 1.13 14.00 24.47
CA CYS A 281 0.81 15.32 25.01
C CYS A 281 -0.69 15.57 25.14
N ASP A 282 -1.50 14.83 24.39
CA ASP A 282 -2.96 14.82 24.52
C ASP A 282 -3.51 13.89 25.62
N THR A 283 -2.62 13.24 26.37
CA THR A 283 -2.93 12.53 27.61
C THR A 283 -2.30 13.26 28.80
N GLU A 284 -3.11 13.57 29.81
CA GLU A 284 -2.62 14.28 31.00
C GLU A 284 -1.89 13.34 31.97
N PRO A 285 -0.84 13.80 32.69
CA PRO A 285 -0.16 12.96 33.66
C PRO A 285 -1.09 12.60 34.82
N HIS A 286 -1.05 11.34 35.23
CA HIS A 286 -1.77 10.86 36.41
C HIS A 286 -1.04 9.68 37.05
N TYR A 287 -1.30 9.40 38.33
CA TYR A 287 -0.85 8.15 38.94
C TYR A 287 -1.81 7.00 38.59
N GLN A 288 -1.33 5.77 38.69
CA GLN A 288 -2.18 4.59 38.48
C GLN A 288 -3.29 4.51 39.54
N TYR A 289 -4.53 4.80 39.15
CA TYR A 289 -5.69 4.57 40.00
C TYR A 289 -6.00 3.07 40.10
N GLY A 290 -6.68 2.68 41.19
CA GLY A 290 -7.12 1.29 41.35
C GLY A 290 -7.97 0.84 40.15
N PRO A 291 -7.78 -0.40 39.65
CA PRO A 291 -8.48 -0.88 38.46
C PRO A 291 -9.99 -0.92 38.70
N GLY A 292 -10.77 -0.70 37.63
CA GLY A 292 -12.21 -0.93 37.66
C GLY A 292 -13.09 0.27 38.08
N THR A 293 -12.53 1.49 38.13
CA THR A 293 -13.30 2.73 38.41
C THR A 293 -13.11 3.75 37.28
N CYS A 294 -14.19 4.44 36.91
CA CYS A 294 -14.15 5.52 35.94
C CYS A 294 -13.97 6.86 36.65
N TYR A 295 -12.87 7.56 36.38
CA TYR A 295 -12.54 8.85 37.00
C TYR A 295 -12.81 10.06 36.08
N SER A 296 -13.42 9.83 34.91
CA SER A 296 -13.82 10.89 33.98
C SER A 296 -14.67 11.95 34.69
N GLY A 297 -14.31 13.22 34.48
CA GLY A 297 -15.00 14.36 35.06
C GLY A 297 -14.69 14.63 36.55
N GLN A 298 -13.88 13.78 37.21
CA GLN A 298 -13.42 14.03 38.59
C GLN A 298 -12.18 14.94 38.61
N SER A 299 -11.65 15.26 39.78
CA SER A 299 -10.38 16.01 39.88
C SER A 299 -9.20 15.08 39.62
N ASN A 300 -8.33 15.42 38.67
CA ASN A 300 -7.03 14.76 38.50
C ASN A 300 -6.08 15.28 39.58
N ALA A 301 -5.55 14.37 40.39
CA ALA A 301 -4.68 14.69 41.53
C ALA A 301 -3.29 15.19 41.12
N CYS A 302 -2.86 14.94 39.89
CA CYS A 302 -1.54 15.32 39.39
C CYS A 302 -1.54 16.68 38.69
N THR A 303 -2.65 17.08 38.09
CA THR A 303 -2.80 18.36 37.38
C THR A 303 -3.66 19.38 38.15
N SER A 304 -4.42 18.93 39.15
CA SER A 304 -5.41 19.73 39.88
C SER A 304 -6.53 20.30 38.98
N THR A 305 -6.74 19.71 37.80
CA THR A 305 -7.81 20.06 36.86
C THR A 305 -8.84 18.92 36.74
N THR A 306 -9.90 19.14 35.97
CA THR A 306 -10.84 18.06 35.63
C THR A 306 -10.13 16.97 34.82
N PHE A 307 -10.31 15.72 35.23
CA PHE A 307 -9.76 14.54 34.57
C PHE A 307 -10.52 14.29 33.27
N GLY A 308 -9.87 14.60 32.16
CA GLY A 308 -10.41 14.57 30.80
C GLY A 308 -10.58 13.15 30.27
N ASP A 309 -11.55 13.01 29.35
CA ASP A 309 -11.89 11.72 28.74
C ASP A 309 -10.74 11.12 27.93
N ALA A 310 -9.86 11.94 27.35
CA ALA A 310 -8.71 11.49 26.58
C ALA A 310 -7.78 10.56 27.37
N THR A 311 -7.73 10.72 28.70
CA THR A 311 -6.90 9.92 29.62
C THR A 311 -7.75 9.02 30.51
N ALA A 312 -8.84 9.53 31.09
CA ALA A 312 -9.68 8.78 32.02
C ALA A 312 -10.45 7.62 31.36
N LYS A 313 -10.78 7.74 30.07
CA LYS A 313 -11.43 6.71 29.26
C LYS A 313 -10.48 6.10 28.22
N ASN A 314 -9.17 6.33 28.37
CA ASN A 314 -8.18 5.82 27.44
C ASN A 314 -8.06 4.30 27.53
N ILE A 315 -7.98 3.61 26.40
CA ILE A 315 -7.80 2.15 26.37
C ILE A 315 -6.49 1.72 27.07
N MET A 316 -5.44 2.55 27.07
CA MET A 316 -4.17 2.32 27.78
C MET A 316 -4.24 2.69 29.29
N ASN A 317 -5.44 2.74 29.86
CA ASN A 317 -5.72 2.92 31.28
C ASN A 317 -6.47 1.69 31.84
N TYR A 318 -6.44 1.47 33.15
CA TYR A 318 -7.13 0.36 33.82
C TYR A 318 -8.56 0.71 34.29
N ALA A 319 -9.13 1.80 33.78
CA ALA A 319 -10.51 2.18 34.05
C ALA A 319 -11.50 1.18 33.44
N ASN A 320 -12.73 1.12 33.98
CA ASN A 320 -13.80 0.26 33.45
C ASN A 320 -14.68 0.94 32.39
N CYS A 321 -14.36 2.19 32.01
CA CYS A 321 -15.15 3.01 31.09
C CYS A 321 -14.37 3.39 29.83
N THR A 322 -13.39 2.56 29.45
CA THR A 322 -12.49 2.87 28.34
C THR A 322 -13.19 2.75 26.99
N ASP A 323 -13.00 3.75 26.14
CA ASP A 323 -13.78 3.91 24.90
C ASP A 323 -12.99 4.60 23.75
N ARG A 324 -11.72 4.96 23.96
CA ARG A 324 -10.92 5.69 22.95
C ARG A 324 -9.41 5.51 23.09
N PHE A 325 -8.73 5.77 21.97
CA PHE A 325 -7.33 6.16 21.89
C PHE A 325 -7.24 7.64 21.47
N THR A 326 -6.07 8.25 21.63
CA THR A 326 -5.83 9.66 21.26
C THR A 326 -5.03 9.81 19.96
N PRO A 327 -5.05 11.00 19.33
CA PRO A 327 -4.21 11.31 18.16
C PRO A 327 -2.71 11.07 18.36
N ASP A 328 -2.12 11.45 19.50
CA ASP A 328 -0.69 11.23 19.75
C ASP A 328 -0.38 9.73 19.89
N GLN A 329 -1.28 8.96 20.52
CA GLN A 329 -1.16 7.50 20.54
C GLN A 329 -1.23 6.90 19.14
N ARG A 330 -2.12 7.39 18.26
CA ARG A 330 -2.13 6.98 16.85
C ARG A 330 -0.79 7.25 16.18
N ASP A 331 -0.24 8.43 16.40
CA ASP A 331 1.02 8.83 15.78
C ASP A 331 2.19 7.96 16.29
N ARG A 332 2.28 7.69 17.61
CA ARG A 332 3.27 6.74 18.14
C ARG A 332 3.12 5.34 17.57
N PHE A 333 1.90 4.85 17.45
CA PHE A 333 1.60 3.55 16.87
C PHE A 333 2.06 3.47 15.41
N ILE A 334 1.76 4.49 14.61
CA ILE A 334 2.23 4.59 13.21
C ILE A 334 3.77 4.60 13.16
N GLY A 335 4.41 5.31 14.09
CA GLY A 335 5.87 5.31 14.22
C GLY A 335 6.43 3.90 14.45
N ALA A 336 5.78 3.11 15.29
CA ALA A 336 6.17 1.72 15.54
C ALA A 336 6.02 0.84 14.30
N ILE A 337 4.90 0.99 13.57
CA ILE A 337 4.68 0.28 12.30
C ILE A 337 5.77 0.62 11.29
N ILE A 338 6.11 1.89 11.11
CA ILE A 338 7.01 2.32 10.02
C ILE A 338 8.48 2.02 10.33
N ASN A 339 8.89 2.08 11.60
CA ASN A 339 10.30 1.96 11.97
C ASN A 339 10.68 0.57 12.48
N ASP A 340 9.80 -0.07 13.27
CA ASP A 340 10.16 -1.28 14.01
C ASP A 340 9.37 -2.52 13.58
N ARG A 341 8.23 -2.34 12.91
CA ARG A 341 7.37 -3.42 12.42
C ARG A 341 7.03 -3.26 10.94
N SER A 342 7.92 -2.61 10.20
CA SER A 342 7.78 -2.26 8.79
C SER A 342 7.63 -3.47 7.88
N THR A 343 8.19 -4.61 8.28
CA THR A 343 8.05 -5.89 7.58
C THR A 343 6.60 -6.37 7.48
N LEU A 344 5.78 -6.07 8.49
CA LEU A 344 4.35 -6.43 8.51
C LEU A 344 3.55 -5.69 7.43
N ILE A 345 4.02 -4.52 6.98
CA ILE A 345 3.39 -3.73 5.90
C ILE A 345 3.43 -4.49 4.57
N SER A 346 4.53 -5.18 4.32
CA SER A 346 4.75 -5.94 3.08
C SER A 346 4.24 -7.38 3.14
N SER A 347 3.80 -7.84 4.31
CA SER A 347 3.45 -9.24 4.51
C SER A 347 2.19 -9.61 3.71
N SER A 348 2.32 -10.62 2.86
CA SER A 348 1.20 -11.20 2.11
C SER A 348 0.35 -12.15 2.94
N ALA A 349 0.69 -12.35 4.21
CA ALA A 349 0.05 -13.34 5.07
C ALA A 349 -1.45 -13.10 5.29
N SER A 350 -1.93 -11.86 5.24
CA SER A 350 -3.36 -11.53 5.37
C SER A 350 -4.19 -11.78 4.11
N LEU A 351 -3.55 -12.16 3.00
CA LEU A 351 -4.17 -12.33 1.69
C LEU A 351 -4.46 -13.80 1.41
N PRO A 352 -5.52 -14.14 0.67
CA PRO A 352 -5.71 -15.52 0.23
C PRO A 352 -4.56 -15.94 -0.68
N LEU A 353 -4.36 -17.25 -0.87
CA LEU A 353 -3.37 -17.73 -1.83
C LEU A 353 -3.65 -17.16 -3.24
N PRO A 354 -2.61 -16.80 -4.02
CA PRO A 354 -2.80 -16.29 -5.37
C PRO A 354 -3.54 -17.32 -6.23
N THR A 355 -4.54 -16.88 -6.99
CA THR A 355 -5.28 -17.73 -7.94
C THR A 355 -4.50 -17.98 -9.23
N THR A 356 -3.50 -17.15 -9.52
CA THR A 356 -2.62 -17.23 -10.68
C THR A 356 -1.18 -17.42 -10.19
N SER A 357 -0.50 -18.45 -10.68
CA SER A 357 0.93 -18.64 -10.42
C SER A 357 1.75 -17.59 -11.16
N LEU A 358 2.76 -17.03 -10.50
CA LEU A 358 3.79 -16.24 -11.17
C LEU A 358 4.48 -17.08 -12.27
N PRO A 359 4.91 -16.47 -13.39
CA PRO A 359 5.73 -17.14 -14.38
C PRO A 359 6.96 -17.81 -13.76
N SER A 360 7.41 -18.92 -14.34
CA SER A 360 8.65 -19.57 -13.88
C SER A 360 9.85 -18.71 -14.25
N VAL A 361 10.80 -18.57 -13.32
CA VAL A 361 12.09 -17.88 -13.53
C VAL A 361 13.23 -18.84 -13.24
N CYS A 362 14.41 -18.52 -13.77
CA CYS A 362 15.65 -19.23 -13.43
C CYS A 362 15.91 -19.19 -11.91
N VAL A 363 16.44 -20.29 -11.36
CA VAL A 363 16.89 -20.39 -9.96
C VAL A 363 18.41 -20.44 -9.93
N PRO A 364 19.10 -19.35 -9.53
CA PRO A 364 20.56 -19.31 -9.47
C PRO A 364 21.13 -20.25 -8.41
N GLY A 365 22.23 -20.93 -8.71
CA GLY A 365 23.01 -21.68 -7.72
C GLY A 365 24.12 -20.84 -7.06
N ILE A 366 24.92 -21.46 -6.20
CA ILE A 366 26.13 -20.88 -5.61
C ILE A 366 27.38 -21.66 -6.03
N THR A 367 28.45 -20.95 -6.34
CA THR A 367 29.73 -21.52 -6.75
C THR A 367 30.58 -21.92 -5.55
N ASN A 368 30.53 -21.14 -4.46
CA ASN A 368 31.18 -21.46 -3.20
C ASN A 368 30.15 -21.75 -2.10
N SER A 369 29.83 -23.04 -1.92
CA SER A 369 28.79 -23.53 -1.00
C SER A 369 29.03 -23.27 0.48
N SER A 370 30.19 -22.71 0.85
CA SER A 370 30.52 -22.45 2.25
C SER A 370 30.01 -21.10 2.78
N ASN A 371 29.50 -20.19 1.93
CA ASN A 371 29.11 -18.78 2.22
C ASN A 371 29.87 -18.13 3.40
N ASN A 372 31.17 -18.40 3.50
CA ASN A 372 32.00 -17.97 4.63
C ASN A 372 32.25 -16.45 4.68
N ARG A 373 31.65 -15.70 3.76
CA ARG A 373 31.69 -14.23 3.69
C ARG A 373 30.41 -13.57 4.17
N GLN A 374 29.41 -14.34 4.59
CA GLN A 374 28.11 -13.83 5.02
C GLN A 374 27.51 -12.84 3.99
N SER A 375 27.55 -13.21 2.71
CA SER A 375 27.10 -12.34 1.62
C SER A 375 25.64 -12.63 1.27
N GLY A 376 24.84 -11.56 1.16
CA GLY A 376 23.41 -11.64 0.83
C GLY A 376 22.63 -10.37 1.17
N PRO A 377 21.37 -10.23 0.70
CA PRO A 377 20.51 -9.09 1.04
C PRO A 377 20.02 -9.19 2.50
N ARG A 378 20.41 -8.23 3.34
CA ARG A 378 20.05 -8.15 4.77
C ARG A 378 18.84 -7.28 5.04
N GLU A 379 18.58 -6.33 4.17
CA GLU A 379 17.40 -5.49 4.20
C GLU A 379 17.06 -5.16 2.76
N VAL A 380 15.80 -5.32 2.39
CA VAL A 380 15.25 -4.91 1.09
C VAL A 380 14.09 -3.97 1.35
N SER A 381 14.32 -2.67 1.16
CA SER A 381 13.34 -1.62 1.45
C SER A 381 12.98 -0.83 0.20
N ILE A 382 11.69 -0.57 -0.01
CA ILE A 382 11.16 0.31 -1.06
C ILE A 382 10.41 1.46 -0.40
N THR A 383 10.86 2.68 -0.71
CA THR A 383 10.30 3.94 -0.20
C THR A 383 9.92 4.88 -1.35
N ASP A 384 9.25 6.00 -1.04
CA ASP A 384 9.12 7.09 -2.01
C ASP A 384 10.50 7.57 -2.51
N ALA A 385 10.57 8.10 -3.74
CA ALA A 385 11.83 8.58 -4.33
C ALA A 385 12.43 9.84 -3.68
N SER A 386 11.65 10.59 -2.91
CA SER A 386 12.16 11.66 -2.03
C SER A 386 12.60 11.03 -0.70
N PRO A 387 13.55 11.61 0.06
CA PRO A 387 14.10 10.99 1.27
C PRO A 387 13.03 10.39 2.21
N GLY A 388 12.83 9.07 2.08
CA GLY A 388 12.30 8.13 3.08
C GLY A 388 10.96 8.41 3.75
N THR A 389 10.06 9.25 3.25
CA THR A 389 8.83 9.58 3.99
C THR A 389 7.85 8.40 4.10
N ARG A 390 7.68 7.57 3.06
CA ARG A 390 6.73 6.45 3.10
C ARG A 390 7.42 5.14 2.74
N VAL A 391 7.17 4.12 3.55
CA VAL A 391 7.66 2.74 3.36
C VAL A 391 6.56 1.90 2.69
N TYR A 392 6.88 1.27 1.56
CA TYR A 392 6.00 0.37 0.81
C TYR A 392 6.36 -1.10 1.03
N MET A 393 7.64 -1.35 1.28
CA MET A 393 8.20 -2.64 1.60
C MET A 393 9.45 -2.41 2.42
N ASP A 394 9.66 -3.23 3.42
CA ASP A 394 10.89 -3.28 4.19
C ASP A 394 11.01 -4.70 4.72
N VAL A 395 11.77 -5.52 4.04
CA VAL A 395 12.01 -6.90 4.45
C VAL A 395 13.39 -6.95 5.06
N GLN A 396 13.41 -7.07 6.38
CA GLN A 396 14.62 -7.39 7.12
C GLN A 396 14.93 -8.87 6.89
N GLY A 397 16.20 -9.19 6.71
CA GLY A 397 16.68 -10.57 6.63
C GLY A 397 16.22 -11.35 7.86
N ASP A 398 16.19 -12.67 7.75
CA ASP A 398 15.53 -13.63 8.65
C ASP A 398 16.02 -13.70 10.12
N GLY A 399 16.63 -12.64 10.65
CA GLY A 399 16.97 -12.49 12.06
C GLY A 399 18.19 -13.31 12.48
N TYR A 400 18.81 -14.05 11.57
CA TYR A 400 19.95 -14.93 11.92
C TYR A 400 21.27 -14.19 12.09
N GLY A 401 21.39 -12.93 11.64
CA GLY A 401 22.64 -12.16 11.71
C GLY A 401 23.83 -12.76 10.94
N ASP A 402 23.68 -13.99 10.42
CA ASP A 402 24.71 -14.85 9.87
C ASP A 402 24.11 -15.74 8.76
N TYR A 403 24.54 -15.57 7.51
CA TYR A 403 24.12 -16.45 6.41
C TYR A 403 24.73 -17.87 6.50
N ASN A 404 25.65 -18.12 7.44
CA ASN A 404 26.07 -19.49 7.73
C ASN A 404 25.00 -20.26 8.52
N ALA A 405 24.15 -19.56 9.27
CA ALA A 405 23.12 -20.17 10.11
C ALA A 405 21.89 -20.64 9.31
N ASP A 406 21.75 -20.17 8.06
CA ASP A 406 20.67 -20.61 7.17
C ASP A 406 20.98 -21.87 6.35
N GLY A 407 22.18 -22.42 6.49
CA GLY A 407 22.64 -23.57 5.70
C GLY A 407 23.25 -23.17 4.35
N ASN A 408 23.67 -21.91 4.18
CA ASN A 408 24.26 -21.35 2.97
C ASN A 408 23.28 -21.39 1.78
N ILE A 409 22.03 -21.01 2.02
CA ILE A 409 20.98 -21.01 1.00
C ILE A 409 21.29 -19.94 -0.05
N SER A 410 21.38 -20.34 -1.31
CA SER A 410 21.71 -19.45 -2.43
C SER A 410 20.52 -18.70 -3.04
N TYR A 411 19.31 -19.21 -2.84
CA TYR A 411 18.09 -18.67 -3.41
C TYR A 411 16.92 -18.80 -2.43
N ARG A 412 16.17 -17.72 -2.24
CA ARG A 412 14.92 -17.70 -1.47
C ARG A 412 13.79 -17.10 -2.29
N ASP A 413 12.65 -17.75 -2.23
CA ASP A 413 11.43 -17.27 -2.85
C ASP A 413 10.48 -16.72 -1.80
N TYR A 414 10.46 -15.39 -1.66
CA TYR A 414 9.55 -14.64 -0.80
C TYR A 414 8.26 -14.20 -1.51
N THR A 415 8.02 -14.60 -2.77
CA THR A 415 6.86 -14.12 -3.55
C THR A 415 5.52 -14.48 -2.91
N CYS A 416 5.43 -15.59 -2.18
CA CYS A 416 4.20 -15.92 -1.46
C CYS A 416 4.04 -15.16 -0.12
N GLN A 417 5.12 -14.58 0.38
CA GLN A 417 5.27 -14.12 1.76
C GLN A 417 5.33 -12.60 1.88
N HIS A 418 5.91 -11.92 0.88
CA HIS A 418 6.04 -10.48 0.82
C HIS A 418 5.58 -9.94 -0.53
N ARG A 419 4.77 -8.89 -0.50
CA ARG A 419 4.28 -8.16 -1.66
C ARG A 419 4.47 -6.66 -1.48
N VAL A 420 4.99 -6.01 -2.52
CA VAL A 420 4.98 -4.54 -2.62
C VAL A 420 3.92 -4.07 -3.62
N SER A 421 3.23 -2.99 -3.27
CA SER A 421 2.22 -2.35 -4.11
C SER A 421 2.76 -1.04 -4.68
N LEU A 422 2.87 -0.94 -6.01
CA LEU A 422 3.48 0.18 -6.72
C LEU A 422 2.51 0.81 -7.74
N VAL A 423 2.74 2.08 -8.08
CA VAL A 423 1.91 2.85 -9.01
C VAL A 423 2.73 3.16 -10.25
N ALA A 424 2.16 2.89 -11.41
CA ALA A 424 2.76 3.19 -12.70
C ALA A 424 2.97 4.70 -12.88
N GLY A 425 4.11 5.07 -13.46
CA GLY A 425 4.57 6.44 -13.60
C GLY A 425 5.14 7.06 -12.33
N LYS A 426 4.98 6.42 -11.16
CA LYS A 426 5.56 6.89 -9.90
C LYS A 426 6.99 6.39 -9.72
N SER A 427 7.84 7.24 -9.14
CA SER A 427 9.21 6.91 -8.78
C SER A 427 9.32 6.46 -7.31
N TYR A 428 10.18 5.49 -7.07
CA TYR A 428 10.45 4.86 -5.78
C TYR A 428 11.95 4.69 -5.58
N THR A 429 12.39 4.60 -4.33
CA THR A 429 13.77 4.25 -3.97
C THR A 429 13.80 2.83 -3.40
N LEU A 430 14.52 1.92 -4.07
CA LEU A 430 14.89 0.62 -3.54
C LEU A 430 16.23 0.75 -2.80
N THR A 431 16.29 0.25 -1.58
CA THR A 431 17.49 0.14 -0.74
C THR A 431 17.76 -1.33 -0.46
N ILE A 432 19.01 -1.76 -0.67
CA ILE A 432 19.51 -3.10 -0.33
C ILE A 432 20.65 -2.89 0.67
N ARG A 433 20.51 -3.40 1.90
CA ARG A 433 21.66 -3.48 2.82
C ARG A 433 22.30 -4.85 2.78
N SER A 434 23.62 -4.89 2.95
CA SER A 434 24.45 -6.10 3.01
C SER A 434 25.47 -5.97 4.15
N ASN A 435 26.12 -7.06 4.59
CA ASN A 435 27.08 -6.99 5.72
C ASN A 435 28.41 -6.31 5.33
N PHE A 436 28.83 -6.44 4.08
CA PHE A 436 30.14 -6.04 3.60
C PHE A 436 30.03 -5.24 2.29
N ASN A 437 31.17 -4.97 1.66
CA ASN A 437 31.24 -4.37 0.33
C ASN A 437 30.82 -5.39 -0.75
N ASP A 438 29.59 -5.90 -0.68
CA ASP A 438 29.02 -6.79 -1.68
C ASP A 438 28.48 -5.98 -2.87
N LYS A 439 28.29 -6.63 -4.01
CA LYS A 439 27.62 -6.02 -5.16
C LYS A 439 26.12 -6.30 -5.07
N GLY A 440 25.31 -5.25 -5.13
CA GLY A 440 23.85 -5.33 -5.18
C GLY A 440 23.27 -5.28 -6.60
N ALA A 441 22.08 -5.86 -6.76
CA ALA A 441 21.43 -6.06 -8.04
C ALA A 441 19.92 -6.24 -7.87
N ALA A 442 19.09 -5.59 -8.69
CA ALA A 442 17.64 -5.76 -8.63
C ALA A 442 16.95 -5.69 -10.01
N PHE A 443 15.86 -6.43 -10.15
CA PHE A 443 15.07 -6.59 -11.37
C PHE A 443 13.57 -6.63 -11.03
N ILE A 444 12.71 -6.04 -11.84
CA ILE A 444 11.25 -6.22 -11.78
C ILE A 444 10.78 -6.69 -13.16
N ASP A 445 10.12 -7.84 -13.21
CA ASP A 445 9.50 -8.45 -14.40
C ASP A 445 8.26 -7.64 -14.81
N TYR A 446 8.47 -6.46 -15.40
CA TYR A 446 7.40 -5.52 -15.69
C TYR A 446 6.42 -6.06 -16.72
N ASN A 447 6.85 -6.90 -17.65
CA ASN A 447 5.97 -7.46 -18.68
C ASN A 447 5.36 -8.82 -18.27
N ASN A 448 5.79 -9.39 -17.14
CA ASN A 448 5.34 -10.66 -16.58
C ASN A 448 5.58 -11.86 -17.52
N ASP A 449 6.74 -11.90 -18.19
CA ASP A 449 7.10 -12.97 -19.14
C ASP A 449 8.03 -14.05 -18.54
N GLY A 450 8.51 -13.85 -17.30
CA GLY A 450 9.42 -14.76 -16.61
C GLY A 450 10.90 -14.61 -17.00
N ILE A 451 11.26 -13.59 -17.78
CA ILE A 451 12.63 -13.32 -18.24
C ILE A 451 13.15 -12.04 -17.61
N LEU A 452 13.69 -12.15 -16.39
CA LEU A 452 14.32 -11.04 -15.68
C LEU A 452 15.63 -10.62 -16.38
N GLY A 453 15.64 -9.54 -17.17
CA GLY A 453 16.78 -9.20 -18.03
C GLY A 453 17.33 -7.78 -17.86
N ASN A 454 18.62 -7.60 -18.12
CA ASN A 454 19.20 -6.26 -18.31
C ASN A 454 18.86 -5.68 -19.70
N SER A 455 18.50 -6.53 -20.66
CA SER A 455 18.14 -6.12 -22.03
C SER A 455 16.64 -5.77 -22.17
N SER A 456 15.77 -6.30 -21.29
CA SER A 456 14.32 -6.05 -21.23
C SER A 456 13.93 -4.74 -20.52
N GLY A 457 14.91 -3.98 -20.00
CA GLY A 457 14.66 -2.74 -19.25
C GLY A 457 14.15 -2.98 -17.82
N GLU A 458 14.22 -4.21 -17.33
CA GLU A 458 13.64 -4.65 -16.06
C GLU A 458 14.61 -4.55 -14.89
N ARG A 459 15.90 -4.43 -15.18
CA ARG A 459 16.92 -4.17 -14.18
C ARG A 459 16.86 -2.72 -13.69
N LEU A 460 16.80 -2.53 -12.38
CA LEU A 460 16.61 -1.21 -11.78
C LEU A 460 17.91 -0.38 -11.71
N ALA A 461 19.09 -0.96 -11.36
CA ALA A 461 20.45 -0.39 -11.52
C ALA A 461 21.56 -1.32 -10.97
N ILE A 462 22.85 -1.23 -11.44
CA ILE A 462 24.02 -2.04 -10.97
C ILE A 462 25.43 -1.34 -11.05
N GLN A 463 26.26 -1.57 -9.99
CA GLN A 463 27.76 -1.50 -9.77
C GLN A 463 28.49 -0.13 -9.57
N ASP A 464 29.55 0.10 -8.76
CA ASP A 464 30.46 -0.68 -7.86
C ASP A 464 31.18 0.21 -6.77
N LEU A 465 31.75 -0.42 -5.74
CA LEU A 465 32.14 0.10 -4.41
C LEU A 465 33.44 0.94 -4.24
N SER A 466 33.40 1.92 -3.32
CA SER A 466 34.35 2.00 -2.19
C SER A 466 33.67 2.67 -0.97
N GLY A 467 33.32 1.89 0.07
CA GLY A 467 33.00 2.43 1.40
C GLY A 467 31.60 2.22 2.00
N GLY A 468 30.83 1.16 1.72
CA GLY A 468 29.55 0.98 2.42
C GLY A 468 28.74 -0.29 2.16
N SER A 469 27.90 -0.63 3.15
CA SER A 469 26.98 -1.77 3.26
C SER A 469 25.57 -1.50 2.70
N VAL A 470 25.36 -0.38 1.99
CA VAL A 470 24.03 0.09 1.59
C VAL A 470 24.03 0.48 0.11
N HIS A 471 23.12 -0.10 -0.67
CA HIS A 471 22.93 0.18 -2.08
C HIS A 471 21.55 0.79 -2.30
N THR A 472 21.48 1.94 -2.95
CA THR A 472 20.21 2.62 -3.24
C THR A 472 20.04 2.86 -4.74
N VAL A 473 18.86 2.59 -5.26
CA VAL A 473 18.47 2.93 -6.62
C VAL A 473 17.11 3.60 -6.62
N THR A 474 17.00 4.72 -7.33
CA THR A 474 15.69 5.30 -7.65
C THR A 474 15.23 4.76 -8.99
N PHE A 475 14.02 4.22 -9.04
CA PHE A 475 13.41 3.66 -10.24
C PHE A 475 12.01 4.21 -10.43
N THR A 476 11.55 4.28 -11.68
CA THR A 476 10.19 4.68 -12.03
C THR A 476 9.46 3.50 -12.63
N VAL A 477 8.27 3.21 -12.12
CA VAL A 477 7.46 2.11 -12.65
C VAL A 477 6.95 2.50 -14.04
N PRO A 478 7.18 1.69 -15.09
CA PRO A 478 6.71 2.01 -16.44
C PRO A 478 5.18 1.99 -16.53
N TYR A 479 4.60 2.89 -17.34
CA TYR A 479 3.19 2.78 -17.73
C TYR A 479 2.90 1.55 -18.60
N THR A 480 3.92 0.91 -19.16
CA THR A 480 3.78 -0.33 -19.93
C THR A 480 3.79 -1.58 -19.07
N ALA A 481 3.95 -1.46 -17.75
CA ALA A 481 3.98 -2.62 -16.88
C ALA A 481 2.65 -3.37 -16.86
N THR A 482 2.72 -4.69 -16.69
CA THR A 482 1.58 -5.56 -16.45
C THR A 482 0.95 -5.16 -15.12
N SER A 483 -0.27 -4.63 -15.18
CA SER A 483 -1.02 -4.15 -14.02
C SER A 483 -1.98 -5.22 -13.51
N CYS A 484 -2.31 -5.13 -12.23
CA CYS A 484 -3.37 -5.93 -11.59
C CYS A 484 -3.17 -7.45 -11.66
N THR A 485 -1.96 -7.89 -11.99
CA THR A 485 -1.50 -9.27 -11.93
C THR A 485 -0.25 -9.27 -11.07
N PRO A 486 -0.09 -10.20 -10.12
CA PRO A 486 1.18 -10.38 -9.44
C PRO A 486 2.31 -10.57 -10.46
N ILE A 487 3.38 -9.80 -10.30
CA ILE A 487 4.64 -9.94 -11.04
C ILE A 487 5.79 -10.14 -10.05
N ARG A 488 7.00 -10.42 -10.54
CA ARG A 488 8.15 -10.73 -9.69
C ARG A 488 9.17 -9.60 -9.65
N MET A 489 9.68 -9.30 -8.46
CA MET A 489 10.93 -8.59 -8.25
C MET A 489 12.00 -9.58 -7.80
N ARG A 490 13.23 -9.44 -8.31
CA ARG A 490 14.40 -10.19 -7.87
C ARG A 490 15.43 -9.24 -7.30
N VAL A 491 15.99 -9.57 -6.14
CA VAL A 491 17.05 -8.84 -5.46
C VAL A 491 18.22 -9.77 -5.20
N ILE A 492 19.44 -9.31 -5.46
CA ILE A 492 20.67 -10.10 -5.35
C ILE A 492 21.71 -9.25 -4.64
N SER A 493 22.45 -9.87 -3.73
CA SER A 493 23.69 -9.32 -3.15
C SER A 493 24.76 -10.40 -3.17
N ASP A 494 25.93 -10.11 -3.73
CA ASP A 494 27.00 -11.08 -3.94
C ASP A 494 28.40 -10.48 -3.83
N ASN A 495 29.29 -11.15 -3.10
CA ASN A 495 30.70 -10.80 -2.95
C ASN A 495 31.49 -11.26 -4.18
N THR A 496 31.37 -10.55 -5.28
CA THR A 496 32.03 -10.87 -6.55
C THR A 496 32.66 -9.64 -7.17
N SER A 497 33.72 -9.80 -7.96
CA SER A 497 34.23 -8.75 -8.84
C SER A 497 33.52 -8.72 -10.20
N GLY A 498 32.76 -9.77 -10.54
CA GLY A 498 32.09 -9.93 -11.82
C GLY A 498 30.77 -9.14 -11.97
N TYR A 499 30.21 -9.20 -13.17
CA TYR A 499 28.86 -8.71 -13.47
C TYR A 499 27.80 -9.59 -12.79
N ILE A 500 26.82 -9.00 -12.13
CA ILE A 500 25.66 -9.73 -11.60
C ILE A 500 24.53 -9.69 -12.63
N ASP A 501 24.21 -10.88 -13.15
CA ASP A 501 23.02 -11.12 -13.95
C ASP A 501 21.93 -11.80 -13.11
N SER A 502 20.67 -11.75 -13.56
CA SER A 502 19.51 -12.28 -12.82
C SER A 502 19.56 -13.79 -12.63
N CYS A 503 20.16 -14.53 -13.58
CA CYS A 503 20.18 -15.99 -13.62
C CYS A 503 21.55 -16.61 -13.39
N SER A 504 22.62 -15.81 -13.28
CA SER A 504 23.96 -16.37 -13.11
C SER A 504 24.17 -16.94 -11.70
N ASN A 505 25.03 -17.95 -11.55
CA ASN A 505 25.37 -18.45 -10.22
C ASN A 505 26.05 -17.37 -9.37
N ARG A 506 25.77 -17.39 -8.07
CA ARG A 506 26.41 -16.52 -7.08
C ARG A 506 27.81 -17.03 -6.77
N LEU A 507 28.74 -16.14 -6.43
CA LEU A 507 30.05 -16.55 -5.95
C LEU A 507 29.99 -16.91 -4.47
N TYR A 508 29.49 -15.98 -3.64
CA TYR A 508 29.26 -16.17 -2.21
C TYR A 508 27.85 -15.72 -1.76
N GLY A 509 27.14 -14.93 -2.58
CA GLY A 509 25.89 -14.26 -2.23
C GLY A 509 24.62 -15.09 -2.28
N GLN A 510 23.50 -14.39 -2.12
CA GLN A 510 22.13 -14.92 -2.16
C GLN A 510 21.25 -14.13 -3.13
N THR A 511 20.25 -14.80 -3.69
CA THR A 511 19.16 -14.24 -4.51
C THR A 511 17.84 -14.36 -3.76
N GLU A 512 17.03 -13.31 -3.79
CA GLU A 512 15.71 -13.26 -3.16
C GLU A 512 14.66 -12.76 -4.15
N ASP A 513 13.51 -13.43 -4.23
CA ASP A 513 12.40 -13.04 -5.09
C ASP A 513 11.18 -12.57 -4.27
N TYR A 514 10.53 -11.52 -4.72
CA TYR A 514 9.41 -10.84 -4.05
C TYR A 514 8.24 -10.62 -5.00
N GLU A 515 7.01 -10.57 -4.48
CA GLU A 515 5.82 -10.27 -5.29
C GLU A 515 5.67 -8.75 -5.44
N VAL A 516 5.35 -8.30 -6.64
CA VAL A 516 5.03 -6.90 -6.93
C VAL A 516 3.63 -6.86 -7.52
N LEU A 517 2.84 -5.87 -7.12
CA LEU A 517 1.57 -5.56 -7.75
C LEU A 517 1.57 -4.11 -8.20
N ILE A 518 1.38 -3.89 -9.50
CA ILE A 518 1.38 -2.56 -10.12
C ILE A 518 -0.04 -2.13 -10.45
N TYR A 519 -0.33 -0.84 -10.25
CA TYR A 519 -1.60 -0.19 -10.59
C TYR A 519 -1.39 1.03 -11.50
N GLY A 520 -2.44 1.43 -12.23
CA GLY A 520 -2.46 2.72 -12.96
C GLY A 520 -1.76 2.72 -14.33
N THR A 521 -1.57 1.56 -14.97
CA THR A 521 -0.81 1.44 -16.23
C THR A 521 -1.61 1.80 -17.49
N SER A 522 -2.96 1.81 -17.47
CA SER A 522 -3.77 2.31 -18.59
C SER A 522 -5.26 2.53 -18.23
N SER A 523 -5.95 3.35 -19.03
CA SER A 523 -7.26 3.97 -18.85
C SER A 523 -8.50 3.05 -18.92
N SER A 524 -8.44 1.78 -18.50
CA SER A 524 -9.68 1.01 -18.35
C SER A 524 -10.33 1.38 -17.00
N THR A 525 -11.00 2.52 -16.97
CA THR A 525 -11.95 2.82 -15.89
C THR A 525 -12.94 1.65 -15.85
N ALA A 526 -13.01 0.96 -14.71
CA ALA A 526 -14.16 0.14 -14.40
C ALA A 526 -15.42 0.97 -14.70
N SER A 527 -16.45 0.37 -15.28
CA SER A 527 -17.70 1.07 -15.56
C SER A 527 -18.88 0.27 -15.03
N VAL A 528 -19.92 0.99 -14.66
CA VAL A 528 -21.17 0.43 -14.15
C VAL A 528 -22.32 0.91 -15.02
N SER A 529 -23.18 -0.03 -15.42
CA SER A 529 -24.43 0.25 -16.14
C SER A 529 -25.63 -0.18 -15.30
N ILE A 530 -26.78 0.46 -15.54
CA ILE A 530 -28.07 0.07 -14.97
C ILE A 530 -28.99 -0.39 -16.11
N GLY A 531 -29.76 -1.47 -15.90
CA GLY A 531 -30.76 -1.93 -16.87
C GLY A 531 -31.80 -0.85 -17.22
N ASN A 532 -31.93 -0.53 -18.52
CA ASN A 532 -32.87 0.46 -19.06
C ASN A 532 -33.68 -0.16 -20.24
N PRO A 533 -35.02 -0.22 -20.19
CA PRO A 533 -35.89 0.22 -19.10
C PRO A 533 -35.85 -0.71 -17.88
N PRO A 534 -36.15 -0.22 -16.67
CA PRO A 534 -36.28 -1.05 -15.48
C PRO A 534 -37.42 -2.06 -15.59
N THR A 535 -37.33 -3.15 -14.83
CA THR A 535 -38.44 -4.11 -14.68
C THR A 535 -39.62 -3.40 -14.02
N GLY A 536 -40.82 -3.50 -14.63
CA GLY A 536 -41.99 -2.67 -14.30
C GLY A 536 -42.29 -1.58 -15.34
N GLY A 537 -41.38 -1.37 -16.29
CA GLY A 537 -41.55 -0.48 -17.45
C GLY A 537 -41.15 0.97 -17.17
N ASN A 538 -40.89 1.71 -18.24
CA ASN A 538 -40.64 3.14 -18.22
C ASN A 538 -41.03 3.73 -19.60
N PRO A 539 -42.17 4.43 -19.75
CA PRO A 539 -43.03 4.98 -18.70
C PRO A 539 -43.87 3.95 -17.93
N SER A 540 -44.22 4.27 -16.68
CA SER A 540 -45.03 3.43 -15.77
C SER A 540 -46.16 4.23 -15.08
N CYS A 541 -47.18 3.58 -14.50
CA CYS A 541 -48.22 4.29 -13.72
C CYS A 541 -47.62 4.83 -12.41
N TYR A 542 -48.21 5.89 -11.84
CA TYR A 542 -47.86 6.33 -10.48
C TYR A 542 -48.07 5.20 -9.45
N GLY A 543 -47.11 5.04 -8.53
CA GLY A 543 -47.20 4.09 -7.41
C GLY A 543 -46.86 2.63 -7.71
N THR A 544 -46.54 2.26 -8.96
CA THR A 544 -46.05 0.91 -9.27
C THR A 544 -44.59 0.72 -8.85
N THR A 545 -44.22 -0.49 -8.43
CA THR A 545 -42.84 -0.86 -8.09
C THR A 545 -41.99 -0.99 -9.35
N LEU A 546 -40.81 -0.37 -9.35
CA LEU A 546 -39.78 -0.51 -10.38
C LEU A 546 -38.57 -1.24 -9.78
N THR A 547 -37.89 -2.06 -10.59
CA THR A 547 -36.64 -2.74 -10.22
C THR A 547 -35.51 -2.39 -11.17
N PHE A 548 -34.40 -1.89 -10.61
CA PHE A 548 -33.16 -1.59 -11.30
C PHE A 548 -32.10 -2.63 -10.94
N HIS A 549 -31.29 -3.06 -11.92
CA HIS A 549 -30.15 -3.97 -11.73
C HIS A 549 -28.87 -3.31 -12.21
N ALA A 550 -27.82 -3.39 -11.40
CA ALA A 550 -26.50 -2.87 -11.73
C ALA A 550 -25.63 -3.95 -12.38
N SER A 551 -24.81 -3.60 -13.38
CA SER A 551 -23.93 -4.51 -14.09
C SER A 551 -22.52 -3.92 -14.26
N PRO A 552 -21.48 -4.52 -13.64
CA PRO A 552 -20.09 -4.07 -13.77
C PRO A 552 -19.45 -4.54 -15.09
N SER A 553 -18.42 -3.82 -15.55
CA SER A 553 -17.52 -4.29 -16.63
C SER A 553 -16.78 -5.58 -16.26
N SER A 554 -16.50 -6.45 -17.24
CA SER A 554 -15.86 -7.77 -17.00
C SER A 554 -14.45 -7.66 -16.44
N GLY A 555 -14.10 -8.52 -15.46
CA GLY A 555 -12.73 -8.66 -14.93
C GLY A 555 -12.47 -8.00 -13.57
N THR A 556 -13.49 -7.46 -12.90
CA THR A 556 -13.35 -6.77 -11.60
C THR A 556 -14.23 -7.39 -10.50
N THR A 557 -13.72 -7.49 -9.27
CA THR A 557 -14.49 -7.97 -8.10
C THR A 557 -15.12 -6.80 -7.35
N VAL A 558 -16.46 -6.71 -7.37
CA VAL A 558 -17.25 -5.71 -6.63
C VAL A 558 -17.45 -6.17 -5.18
N ILE A 559 -17.23 -5.29 -4.20
CA ILE A 559 -17.40 -5.56 -2.76
C ILE A 559 -18.59 -4.82 -2.15
N GLY A 560 -19.22 -3.91 -2.88
CA GLY A 560 -20.40 -3.20 -2.40
C GLY A 560 -21.05 -2.33 -3.46
N TYR A 561 -22.30 -1.97 -3.20
CA TYR A 561 -23.13 -1.09 -4.02
C TYR A 561 -23.70 0.01 -3.13
N GLN A 562 -24.01 1.16 -3.71
CA GLN A 562 -24.75 2.22 -3.04
C GLN A 562 -25.63 2.96 -4.03
N TRP A 563 -26.95 2.99 -3.77
CA TRP A 563 -27.94 3.61 -4.66
C TRP A 563 -28.27 5.05 -4.25
N PHE A 564 -28.65 5.87 -5.25
CA PHE A 564 -29.08 7.25 -5.08
C PHE A 564 -30.34 7.54 -5.90
N ILE A 565 -31.20 8.42 -5.36
CA ILE A 565 -32.31 9.07 -6.09
C ILE A 565 -32.04 10.57 -6.09
N ASN A 566 -32.05 11.21 -7.26
CA ASN A 566 -31.77 12.65 -7.39
C ASN A 566 -30.46 13.05 -6.70
N HIS A 567 -29.41 12.22 -6.87
CA HIS A 567 -28.10 12.34 -6.22
C HIS A 567 -28.12 12.26 -4.68
N THR A 568 -29.25 11.94 -4.07
CA THR A 568 -29.39 11.77 -2.62
C THR A 568 -29.23 10.31 -2.23
N LEU A 569 -28.40 10.06 -1.22
CA LEU A 569 -28.05 8.74 -0.71
C LEU A 569 -29.29 7.97 -0.19
N LEU A 570 -29.46 6.72 -0.62
CA LEU A 570 -30.41 5.78 -0.03
C LEU A 570 -29.74 4.87 1.00
N SER A 571 -29.84 5.24 2.28
CA SER A 571 -29.22 4.48 3.39
C SER A 571 -29.66 3.01 3.41
N GLY A 572 -28.69 2.09 3.55
CA GLY A 572 -28.93 0.65 3.66
C GLY A 572 -29.25 -0.09 2.36
N GLN A 573 -29.28 0.60 1.22
CA GLN A 573 -29.48 -0.02 -0.10
C GLN A 573 -28.13 -0.40 -0.73
N THR A 574 -27.61 -1.56 -0.35
CA THR A 574 -26.25 -2.01 -0.71
C THR A 574 -26.19 -3.26 -1.60
N ASN A 575 -27.34 -3.70 -2.11
CA ASN A 575 -27.43 -4.84 -3.02
C ASN A 575 -27.19 -4.41 -4.48
N ASP A 576 -26.97 -5.39 -5.35
CA ASP A 576 -26.83 -5.24 -6.80
C ASP A 576 -28.12 -4.79 -7.52
N SER A 577 -29.22 -4.68 -6.76
CA SER A 577 -30.54 -4.30 -7.25
C SER A 577 -31.27 -3.35 -6.29
N LEU A 578 -32.05 -2.44 -6.87
CA LEU A 578 -32.93 -1.51 -6.17
C LEU A 578 -34.38 -1.77 -6.59
N MET A 579 -35.22 -2.19 -5.65
CA MET A 579 -36.66 -2.41 -5.86
C MET A 579 -37.45 -1.44 -4.99
N SER A 580 -38.26 -0.56 -5.61
CA SER A 580 -39.06 0.42 -4.86
C SER A 580 -40.26 0.95 -5.65
N ASN A 581 -41.29 1.40 -4.95
CA ASN A 581 -42.45 2.11 -5.52
C ASN A 581 -42.46 3.61 -5.21
N ILE A 582 -41.43 4.12 -4.51
CA ILE A 582 -41.38 5.51 -4.02
C ILE A 582 -41.04 6.55 -5.09
N PHE A 583 -40.71 6.12 -6.32
CA PHE A 583 -40.27 7.03 -7.38
C PHE A 583 -41.40 7.92 -7.90
N ASN A 584 -41.13 9.23 -7.97
CA ASN A 584 -41.95 10.25 -8.63
C ASN A 584 -41.65 10.34 -10.13
N ASP A 585 -42.47 11.09 -10.87
CA ASP A 585 -42.12 11.44 -12.26
C ASP A 585 -40.84 12.26 -12.28
N LYS A 586 -39.94 11.93 -13.21
CA LYS A 586 -38.64 12.55 -13.45
C LYS A 586 -37.57 12.36 -12.36
N ASP A 587 -37.80 11.50 -11.38
CA ASP A 587 -36.72 11.08 -10.48
C ASP A 587 -35.57 10.44 -11.28
N THR A 588 -34.33 10.78 -10.93
CA THR A 588 -33.13 10.17 -11.51
C THR A 588 -32.56 9.10 -10.58
N VAL A 589 -32.27 7.92 -11.12
CA VAL A 589 -31.72 6.77 -10.37
C VAL A 589 -30.32 6.46 -10.85
N MET A 590 -29.37 6.33 -9.92
CA MET A 590 -27.95 6.03 -10.18
C MET A 590 -27.38 5.10 -9.09
N VAL A 591 -26.29 4.40 -9.41
CA VAL A 591 -25.60 3.50 -8.48
C VAL A 591 -24.10 3.78 -8.49
N GLN A 592 -23.49 3.74 -7.30
CA GLN A 592 -22.05 3.70 -7.09
C GLN A 592 -21.63 2.27 -6.72
N MET A 593 -20.56 1.78 -7.34
CA MET A 593 -19.94 0.49 -7.01
C MET A 593 -18.60 0.70 -6.30
N TYR A 594 -18.34 -0.15 -5.30
CA TYR A 594 -17.08 -0.21 -4.58
C TYR A 594 -16.33 -1.48 -4.96
N TYR A 595 -15.03 -1.36 -5.26
CA TYR A 595 -14.20 -2.48 -5.71
C TYR A 595 -13.20 -2.94 -4.64
N ALA A 596 -12.85 -4.23 -4.66
CA ALA A 596 -12.04 -4.86 -3.62
C ALA A 596 -10.59 -4.37 -3.52
N ASN A 597 -10.05 -3.79 -4.61
CA ASN A 597 -8.61 -3.56 -4.77
C ASN A 597 -8.32 -2.24 -5.51
N LEU A 598 -7.07 -1.77 -5.37
CA LEU A 598 -6.48 -0.57 -6.00
C LEU A 598 -6.53 -0.58 -7.56
N CYS A 599 -7.11 -1.62 -8.16
CA CYS A 599 -7.35 -1.80 -9.59
C CYS A 599 -8.75 -1.35 -10.04
N GLY A 600 -9.72 -1.23 -9.13
CA GLY A 600 -11.03 -0.65 -9.41
C GLY A 600 -11.07 0.79 -8.91
N VAL A 601 -11.42 1.73 -9.78
CA VAL A 601 -11.85 3.07 -9.35
C VAL A 601 -13.32 2.94 -8.96
N ASP A 602 -13.71 3.45 -7.78
CA ASP A 602 -15.13 3.56 -7.43
C ASP A 602 -15.84 4.32 -8.54
N THR A 603 -16.85 3.69 -9.14
CA THR A 603 -17.51 4.24 -10.32
C THR A 603 -18.98 4.42 -10.10
N VAL A 604 -19.50 5.46 -10.73
CA VAL A 604 -20.88 5.91 -10.64
C VAL A 604 -21.49 5.75 -12.03
N SER A 605 -22.68 5.17 -12.09
CA SER A 605 -23.39 4.98 -13.36
C SER A 605 -23.92 6.30 -13.91
N ASP A 606 -24.25 6.31 -15.21
CA ASP A 606 -25.21 7.27 -15.74
C ASP A 606 -26.57 7.12 -15.02
N SER A 607 -27.35 8.21 -15.01
CA SER A 607 -28.67 8.22 -14.38
C SER A 607 -29.78 7.76 -15.33
N ILE A 608 -30.72 6.94 -14.84
CA ILE A 608 -31.99 6.66 -15.54
C ILE A 608 -33.07 7.61 -15.03
N VAL A 609 -33.78 8.29 -15.94
CA VAL A 609 -34.95 9.12 -15.61
C VAL A 609 -36.20 8.25 -15.54
N VAL A 610 -36.87 8.24 -14.40
CA VAL A 610 -38.17 7.58 -14.22
C VAL A 610 -39.26 8.44 -14.86
N GLU A 611 -40.09 7.84 -15.72
CA GLU A 611 -41.27 8.49 -16.30
C GLU A 611 -42.55 7.87 -15.72
N ARG A 612 -43.37 8.69 -15.06
CA ARG A 612 -44.68 8.30 -14.52
C ARG A 612 -45.81 8.97 -15.29
N ARG A 613 -46.84 8.20 -15.66
CA ARG A 613 -48.04 8.71 -16.38
C ARG A 613 -49.33 8.42 -15.61
N THR A 614 -50.29 9.34 -15.74
CA THR A 614 -51.66 9.20 -15.19
C THR A 614 -52.53 8.27 -16.04
N THR A 615 -52.22 8.12 -17.34
CA THR A 615 -52.90 7.22 -18.28
C THR A 615 -51.91 6.60 -19.27
N ILE A 616 -52.03 5.30 -19.54
CA ILE A 616 -51.27 4.56 -20.55
C ILE A 616 -52.26 3.65 -21.29
N ALA A 617 -52.48 3.87 -22.59
CA ALA A 617 -53.41 3.06 -23.37
C ALA A 617 -52.87 1.62 -23.58
N PRO A 618 -53.70 0.57 -23.39
CA PRO A 618 -53.30 -0.80 -23.65
C PRO A 618 -53.27 -1.13 -25.16
N ALA A 619 -52.45 -2.10 -25.56
CA ALA A 619 -52.42 -2.64 -26.92
C ALA A 619 -52.20 -4.16 -26.91
N VAL A 620 -52.82 -4.90 -27.83
CA VAL A 620 -52.68 -6.37 -27.99
C VAL A 620 -52.41 -6.72 -29.45
N THR A 621 -51.49 -7.65 -29.70
CA THR A 621 -51.20 -8.19 -31.03
C THR A 621 -51.24 -9.71 -31.00
N ILE A 622 -51.88 -10.32 -31.99
CA ILE A 622 -51.91 -11.78 -32.16
C ILE A 622 -51.05 -12.21 -33.36
N GLY A 623 -50.45 -13.37 -33.23
CA GLY A 623 -49.66 -14.01 -34.28
C GLY A 623 -50.01 -15.49 -34.41
N VAL A 624 -49.68 -16.08 -35.56
CA VAL A 624 -49.65 -17.54 -35.71
C VAL A 624 -48.46 -18.05 -34.92
N THR A 625 -48.72 -18.74 -33.82
CA THR A 625 -47.67 -19.26 -32.92
C THR A 625 -47.57 -20.78 -32.96
N GLY A 626 -48.47 -21.45 -33.67
CA GLY A 626 -48.40 -22.88 -33.91
C GLY A 626 -49.11 -23.26 -35.21
N GLY A 627 -48.52 -24.18 -35.97
CA GLY A 627 -48.97 -24.48 -37.33
C GLY A 627 -48.53 -23.42 -38.35
N THR A 628 -48.85 -23.65 -39.63
CA THR A 628 -48.64 -22.69 -40.72
C THR A 628 -49.98 -22.16 -41.23
N ASN A 629 -50.00 -21.04 -41.93
CA ASN A 629 -51.23 -20.52 -42.51
C ASN A 629 -50.90 -19.83 -43.84
N PRO A 630 -51.17 -20.46 -45.01
CA PRO A 630 -51.92 -21.71 -45.20
C PRO A 630 -51.26 -22.98 -44.62
N THR A 631 -52.06 -23.97 -44.18
CA THR A 631 -51.60 -25.33 -43.77
C THR A 631 -52.32 -26.44 -44.52
N CYS A 632 -52.09 -27.73 -44.24
CA CYS A 632 -52.88 -28.78 -44.87
C CYS A 632 -54.35 -28.75 -44.38
N ILE A 633 -55.27 -29.20 -45.23
CA ILE A 633 -56.71 -29.15 -44.93
C ILE A 633 -57.00 -29.87 -43.61
N ASP A 634 -57.89 -29.29 -42.80
CA ASP A 634 -58.28 -29.75 -41.45
C ASP A 634 -57.16 -29.75 -40.37
N ASP A 635 -55.93 -29.34 -40.70
CA ASP A 635 -54.93 -29.04 -39.66
C ASP A 635 -55.36 -27.83 -38.82
N THR A 636 -54.89 -27.77 -37.58
CA THR A 636 -55.14 -26.61 -36.72
C THR A 636 -54.05 -25.55 -36.83
N VAL A 637 -54.44 -24.29 -36.96
CA VAL A 637 -53.60 -23.10 -36.77
C VAL A 637 -53.82 -22.58 -35.35
N THR A 638 -52.75 -22.53 -34.55
CA THR A 638 -52.77 -21.94 -33.21
C THR A 638 -52.37 -20.47 -33.29
N LEU A 639 -53.25 -19.61 -32.81
CA LEU A 639 -53.03 -18.19 -32.65
C LEU A 639 -52.77 -17.90 -31.18
N SER A 640 -51.80 -17.04 -30.87
CA SER A 640 -51.59 -16.55 -29.51
C SER A 640 -51.37 -15.05 -29.51
N VAL A 641 -51.61 -14.46 -28.35
CA VAL A 641 -51.15 -13.10 -28.04
C VAL A 641 -49.61 -13.11 -28.02
N VAL A 642 -48.99 -12.34 -28.91
CA VAL A 642 -47.52 -12.28 -29.08
C VAL A 642 -46.91 -11.01 -28.50
N SER A 643 -47.73 -9.98 -28.26
CA SER A 643 -47.30 -8.74 -27.62
C SER A 643 -48.47 -8.07 -26.93
N ASN A 644 -48.19 -7.54 -25.74
CA ASN A 644 -49.10 -6.72 -24.95
C ASN A 644 -48.38 -5.45 -24.47
N VAL A 645 -49.07 -4.33 -24.50
CA VAL A 645 -48.66 -3.06 -23.86
C VAL A 645 -49.70 -2.72 -22.80
N ASN A 646 -49.25 -2.38 -21.59
CA ASN A 646 -50.08 -2.11 -20.41
C ASN A 646 -51.26 -3.10 -20.17
N PRO A 647 -51.05 -4.43 -20.15
CA PRO A 647 -52.15 -5.39 -19.98
C PRO A 647 -52.70 -5.47 -18.54
N GLY A 648 -52.07 -4.81 -17.57
CA GLY A 648 -52.29 -5.05 -16.15
C GLY A 648 -51.73 -6.40 -15.67
N GLY A 649 -51.82 -6.66 -14.36
CA GLY A 649 -51.26 -7.86 -13.73
C GLY A 649 -52.01 -9.16 -14.07
N SER A 650 -53.24 -9.11 -14.60
CA SER A 650 -54.02 -10.30 -14.98
C SER A 650 -55.04 -10.00 -16.09
N PRO A 651 -54.61 -9.74 -17.34
CA PRO A 651 -55.50 -9.45 -18.45
C PRO A 651 -56.46 -10.63 -18.74
N THR A 652 -57.68 -10.32 -19.18
CA THR A 652 -58.62 -11.34 -19.69
C THR A 652 -58.78 -11.21 -21.20
N TYR A 653 -59.06 -12.31 -21.89
CA TYR A 653 -59.16 -12.36 -23.35
C TYR A 653 -60.51 -12.91 -23.81
N GLN A 654 -60.94 -12.51 -25.00
CA GLN A 654 -62.07 -13.09 -25.70
C GLN A 654 -61.78 -13.12 -27.20
N TRP A 655 -61.67 -14.33 -27.77
CA TRP A 655 -61.43 -14.51 -29.20
C TRP A 655 -62.71 -14.32 -30.01
N MET A 656 -62.56 -13.78 -31.22
CA MET A 656 -63.65 -13.45 -32.14
C MET A 656 -63.34 -13.97 -33.54
N SER A 657 -64.33 -14.58 -34.20
CA SER A 657 -64.27 -14.93 -35.63
C SER A 657 -65.19 -13.99 -36.40
N ASN A 658 -64.66 -13.32 -37.42
CA ASN A 658 -65.34 -12.31 -38.23
C ASN A 658 -66.11 -11.27 -37.39
N GLY A 659 -65.51 -10.84 -36.26
CA GLY A 659 -66.08 -9.85 -35.35
C GLY A 659 -67.10 -10.38 -34.33
N THR A 660 -67.39 -11.68 -34.30
CA THR A 660 -68.33 -12.31 -33.35
C THR A 660 -67.59 -13.16 -32.32
N ASN A 661 -67.97 -13.07 -31.04
CA ASN A 661 -67.34 -13.85 -29.95
C ASN A 661 -67.44 -15.36 -30.19
N ILE A 662 -66.32 -16.06 -29.99
CA ILE A 662 -66.25 -17.51 -29.99
C ILE A 662 -66.48 -18.01 -28.56
N THR A 663 -67.60 -18.70 -28.35
CA THR A 663 -68.00 -19.19 -27.01
C THR A 663 -66.91 -20.05 -26.37
N GLY A 664 -66.50 -19.69 -25.14
CA GLY A 664 -65.49 -20.43 -24.36
C GLY A 664 -64.03 -20.14 -24.72
N ALA A 665 -63.76 -19.34 -25.75
CA ALA A 665 -62.40 -18.99 -26.16
C ALA A 665 -61.88 -17.76 -25.39
N THR A 666 -61.44 -17.96 -24.14
CA THR A 666 -61.01 -16.88 -23.23
C THR A 666 -59.54 -16.93 -22.80
N GLY A 667 -58.79 -17.93 -23.27
CA GLY A 667 -57.36 -18.05 -22.99
C GLY A 667 -56.48 -17.12 -23.85
N PRO A 668 -55.19 -16.99 -23.54
CA PRO A 668 -54.24 -16.20 -24.34
C PRO A 668 -53.89 -16.85 -25.70
N THR A 669 -54.44 -18.04 -25.97
CA THR A 669 -54.24 -18.81 -27.21
C THR A 669 -55.57 -19.36 -27.72
N PHE A 670 -55.70 -19.54 -29.04
CA PHE A 670 -56.88 -20.10 -29.71
C PHE A 670 -56.46 -21.00 -30.88
N ARG A 671 -57.15 -22.12 -31.07
CA ARG A 671 -56.90 -23.06 -32.18
C ARG A 671 -58.03 -22.98 -33.21
N ALA A 672 -57.70 -22.58 -34.42
CA ALA A 672 -58.61 -22.54 -35.58
C ALA A 672 -58.33 -23.74 -36.50
N TYR A 673 -59.36 -24.34 -37.11
CA TYR A 673 -59.18 -25.41 -38.11
C TYR A 673 -59.04 -24.80 -39.51
N ALA A 674 -58.07 -25.27 -40.30
CA ALA A 674 -57.75 -24.75 -41.62
C ALA A 674 -58.72 -25.27 -42.68
N ARG A 675 -59.93 -24.69 -42.68
CA ARG A 675 -60.99 -24.93 -43.69
C ARG A 675 -61.19 -23.76 -44.66
N GLY A 676 -60.62 -22.59 -44.34
CA GLY A 676 -60.62 -21.39 -45.19
C GLY A 676 -61.78 -20.42 -44.91
N GLY A 677 -61.53 -19.11 -45.02
CA GLY A 677 -62.57 -18.06 -45.10
C GLY A 677 -62.94 -17.32 -43.80
N GLU A 678 -62.24 -17.56 -42.69
CA GLU A 678 -62.48 -16.91 -41.39
C GLU A 678 -61.35 -15.93 -41.02
N THR A 679 -61.71 -14.78 -40.45
CA THR A 679 -60.78 -13.79 -39.86
C THR A 679 -60.83 -13.86 -38.34
N ILE A 680 -59.72 -14.17 -37.68
CA ILE A 680 -59.67 -14.27 -36.22
C ILE A 680 -59.02 -13.03 -35.60
N THR A 681 -59.64 -12.48 -34.54
CA THR A 681 -59.14 -11.37 -33.69
C THR A 681 -59.32 -11.72 -32.21
N VAL A 682 -58.67 -11.00 -31.29
CA VAL A 682 -58.89 -11.12 -29.84
C VAL A 682 -59.12 -9.74 -29.21
N ARG A 683 -60.07 -9.65 -28.28
CA ARG A 683 -60.27 -8.51 -27.38
C ARG A 683 -59.61 -8.83 -26.04
N MET A 684 -58.74 -7.95 -25.57
CA MET A 684 -58.09 -8.02 -24.28
C MET A 684 -58.67 -6.94 -23.35
N GLU A 685 -59.10 -7.31 -22.14
CA GLU A 685 -59.44 -6.39 -21.07
C GLU A 685 -58.26 -6.32 -20.08
N SER A 686 -57.77 -5.13 -19.80
CA SER A 686 -56.75 -4.87 -18.77
C SER A 686 -57.32 -5.14 -17.38
N SER A 687 -56.55 -5.76 -16.49
CA SER A 687 -57.02 -5.99 -15.12
C SER A 687 -57.22 -4.67 -14.36
N ALA A 688 -58.20 -4.65 -13.44
CA ALA A 688 -58.51 -3.49 -12.57
C ALA A 688 -57.33 -3.05 -11.66
N SER A 689 -56.23 -3.82 -11.62
CA SER A 689 -54.99 -3.51 -10.90
C SER A 689 -53.99 -2.65 -11.69
N SER A 690 -54.27 -2.29 -12.94
CA SER A 690 -53.54 -1.22 -13.65
C SER A 690 -54.31 0.10 -13.49
N PRO A 691 -53.95 0.97 -12.53
CA PRO A 691 -54.74 2.15 -12.18
C PRO A 691 -54.79 3.22 -13.29
N CYS A 692 -54.03 3.04 -14.38
CA CYS A 692 -53.89 4.03 -15.44
C CYS A 692 -54.26 3.53 -16.87
N SER A 693 -54.91 2.38 -17.01
CA SER A 693 -55.31 1.84 -18.33
C SER A 693 -56.60 2.52 -18.85
N ASP A 694 -56.50 3.32 -19.93
CA ASP A 694 -57.64 4.01 -20.55
C ASP A 694 -57.54 4.05 -22.10
N PRO A 695 -58.53 3.52 -22.86
CA PRO A 695 -59.64 2.69 -22.37
C PRO A 695 -59.10 1.37 -21.83
N GLY A 696 -59.81 0.75 -20.88
CA GLY A 696 -59.39 -0.48 -20.20
C GLY A 696 -59.29 -1.74 -21.07
N TYR A 697 -59.33 -1.63 -22.41
CA TYR A 697 -59.29 -2.77 -23.33
C TYR A 697 -58.59 -2.43 -24.66
N ALA A 698 -58.15 -3.46 -25.38
CA ALA A 698 -57.60 -3.37 -26.73
C ALA A 698 -58.11 -4.52 -27.63
N ILE A 699 -58.18 -4.30 -28.94
CA ILE A 699 -58.49 -5.34 -29.95
C ILE A 699 -57.27 -5.54 -30.84
N SER A 700 -56.95 -6.79 -31.13
CA SER A 700 -55.77 -7.16 -31.93
C SER A 700 -55.92 -6.90 -33.42
N ASN A 701 -54.82 -7.05 -34.16
CA ASN A 701 -54.84 -7.33 -35.59
C ASN A 701 -55.66 -8.61 -35.92
N GLY A 702 -56.14 -8.72 -37.17
CA GLY A 702 -56.88 -9.89 -37.67
C GLY A 702 -56.05 -10.84 -38.52
N ILE A 703 -56.26 -12.16 -38.39
CA ILE A 703 -55.56 -13.22 -39.14
C ILE A 703 -56.57 -14.04 -39.96
N GLN A 704 -56.38 -14.12 -41.29
CA GLN A 704 -57.18 -14.91 -42.24
C GLN A 704 -56.70 -16.36 -42.32
N ILE A 705 -57.56 -17.38 -42.14
CA ILE A 705 -57.18 -18.82 -42.19
C ILE A 705 -57.29 -19.42 -43.62
N GLN A 706 -56.30 -20.23 -44.07
CA GLN A 706 -56.15 -20.80 -45.45
C GLN A 706 -55.54 -22.25 -45.48
N TYR A 707 -55.60 -23.00 -46.63
CA TYR A 707 -55.01 -24.36 -46.78
C TYR A 707 -54.30 -24.73 -48.13
N THR A 708 -53.46 -25.79 -48.20
CA THR A 708 -52.63 -26.27 -49.37
C THR A 708 -52.29 -27.80 -49.42
N THR A 709 -51.76 -28.35 -50.55
CA THR A 709 -51.14 -29.70 -50.71
C THR A 709 -49.58 -29.64 -50.82
N LYS A 710 -48.83 -30.75 -50.57
CA LYS A 710 -47.34 -30.74 -50.54
C LYS A 710 -46.66 -32.03 -51.09
N THR A 711 -45.54 -31.90 -51.81
CA THR A 711 -44.67 -33.04 -52.21
C THR A 711 -43.51 -33.22 -51.21
N PRO A 712 -43.18 -34.45 -50.74
CA PRO A 712 -42.12 -34.69 -49.76
C PRO A 712 -40.71 -34.46 -50.33
N VAL A 713 -39.84 -33.79 -49.57
CA VAL A 713 -38.43 -33.54 -49.91
C VAL A 713 -37.52 -34.06 -48.80
N ALA A 714 -36.48 -34.81 -49.17
CA ALA A 714 -35.43 -35.29 -48.27
C ALA A 714 -34.07 -34.74 -48.71
N ASN A 715 -33.50 -33.87 -47.87
CA ASN A 715 -32.16 -33.33 -48.06
C ASN A 715 -31.20 -34.03 -47.12
N ILE A 716 -30.01 -34.41 -47.62
CA ILE A 716 -28.93 -34.92 -46.77
C ILE A 716 -27.81 -33.90 -46.70
N ALA A 717 -27.20 -33.77 -45.54
CA ALA A 717 -26.02 -32.94 -45.33
C ALA A 717 -24.99 -33.72 -44.53
N LEU A 718 -23.71 -33.45 -44.78
CA LEU A 718 -22.64 -33.85 -43.87
C LEU A 718 -22.67 -32.89 -42.68
N THR A 719 -23.03 -33.39 -41.51
CA THR A 719 -23.21 -32.59 -40.29
C THR A 719 -22.05 -32.74 -39.31
N ILE A 720 -21.27 -33.82 -39.42
CA ILE A 720 -20.01 -33.99 -38.70
C ILE A 720 -18.96 -34.46 -39.69
N GLY A 721 -17.81 -33.79 -39.69
CA GLY A 721 -16.69 -34.05 -40.58
C GLY A 721 -16.57 -33.04 -41.73
N THR A 722 -15.60 -33.25 -42.62
CA THR A 722 -15.30 -32.39 -43.76
C THR A 722 -15.23 -33.22 -45.04
N ASN A 723 -15.62 -32.64 -46.17
CA ASN A 723 -15.62 -33.29 -47.47
C ASN A 723 -15.34 -32.24 -48.57
N PRO A 724 -14.12 -32.17 -49.15
CA PRO A 724 -13.01 -33.11 -48.98
C PRO A 724 -12.49 -33.20 -47.52
N GLY A 725 -12.13 -34.41 -47.08
CA GLY A 725 -11.67 -34.68 -45.72
C GLY A 725 -10.53 -35.70 -45.69
N CYS A 726 -10.03 -36.05 -44.51
CA CYS A 726 -8.92 -37.01 -44.42
C CYS A 726 -9.48 -38.45 -44.35
N ALA A 727 -8.79 -39.43 -44.95
CA ALA A 727 -9.25 -40.82 -44.91
C ALA A 727 -9.38 -41.33 -43.47
N GLY A 728 -10.49 -41.99 -43.15
CA GLY A 728 -10.78 -42.52 -41.80
C GLY A 728 -11.41 -41.51 -40.83
N GLN A 729 -11.62 -40.26 -41.25
CA GLN A 729 -12.35 -39.27 -40.47
C GLN A 729 -13.79 -39.74 -40.21
N ALA A 730 -14.29 -39.55 -38.99
CA ALA A 730 -15.67 -39.81 -38.66
C ALA A 730 -16.59 -38.82 -39.40
N LEU A 731 -17.49 -39.36 -40.22
CA LEU A 731 -18.50 -38.63 -40.98
C LEU A 731 -19.88 -38.94 -40.41
N GLN A 732 -20.70 -37.90 -40.22
CA GLN A 732 -22.13 -38.03 -39.94
C GLN A 732 -22.91 -37.36 -41.06
N PHE A 733 -23.79 -38.11 -41.70
CA PHE A 733 -24.78 -37.58 -42.62
C PHE A 733 -26.13 -37.51 -41.91
N THR A 734 -26.79 -36.37 -41.98
CA THR A 734 -28.11 -36.17 -41.40
C THR A 734 -29.11 -35.92 -42.51
N VAL A 735 -30.23 -36.64 -42.49
CA VAL A 735 -31.37 -36.32 -43.35
C VAL A 735 -32.25 -35.28 -42.65
N THR A 736 -32.55 -34.20 -43.36
CA THR A 736 -33.53 -33.21 -42.93
C THR A 736 -34.78 -33.35 -43.79
N PRO A 737 -35.86 -33.99 -43.28
CA PRO A 737 -37.13 -34.03 -43.99
C PRO A 737 -37.74 -32.62 -44.03
N THR A 738 -38.08 -32.11 -45.21
CA THR A 738 -38.71 -30.77 -45.32
C THR A 738 -40.25 -30.85 -45.36
N THR A 739 -40.79 -31.90 -45.98
CA THR A 739 -42.24 -32.10 -46.18
C THR A 739 -42.65 -33.56 -45.97
N GLY A 740 -41.94 -34.28 -45.08
CA GLY A 740 -42.11 -35.72 -44.82
C GLY A 740 -43.24 -36.10 -43.85
N GLY A 741 -43.90 -35.14 -43.18
CA GLY A 741 -44.87 -35.43 -42.12
C GLY A 741 -44.21 -35.58 -40.74
N THR A 742 -44.98 -36.01 -39.73
CA THR A 742 -44.54 -36.08 -38.33
C THR A 742 -43.71 -37.30 -37.98
N ALA A 743 -43.77 -38.36 -38.79
CA ALA A 743 -43.05 -39.61 -38.58
C ALA A 743 -42.69 -40.29 -39.92
N PRO A 744 -41.90 -39.63 -40.79
CA PRO A 744 -41.36 -40.27 -41.98
C PRO A 744 -40.36 -41.38 -41.61
N THR A 745 -40.26 -42.41 -42.45
CA THR A 745 -39.27 -43.48 -42.30
C THR A 745 -38.14 -43.34 -43.32
N TYR A 746 -36.95 -43.83 -42.96
CA TYR A 746 -35.73 -43.66 -43.75
C TYR A 746 -35.00 -44.98 -44.02
N GLN A 747 -34.26 -45.01 -45.12
CA GLN A 747 -33.26 -46.04 -45.41
C GLN A 747 -32.06 -45.39 -46.12
N TRP A 748 -30.88 -45.46 -45.49
CA TRP A 748 -29.63 -44.97 -46.09
C TRP A 748 -29.05 -45.98 -47.06
N THR A 749 -28.41 -45.47 -48.12
CA THR A 749 -27.76 -46.26 -49.16
C THR A 749 -26.38 -45.70 -49.46
N VAL A 750 -25.41 -46.58 -49.72
CA VAL A 750 -24.06 -46.23 -50.19
C VAL A 750 -23.85 -46.89 -51.55
N ASN A 751 -23.52 -46.10 -52.56
CA ASN A 751 -23.41 -46.54 -53.97
C ASN A 751 -24.66 -47.29 -54.46
N GLY A 752 -25.84 -46.85 -54.01
CA GLY A 752 -27.15 -47.45 -54.35
C GLY A 752 -27.54 -48.70 -53.54
N ASN A 753 -26.64 -49.25 -52.72
CA ASN A 753 -26.94 -50.42 -51.89
C ASN A 753 -27.41 -49.98 -50.49
N PRO A 754 -28.50 -50.54 -49.95
CA PRO A 754 -28.98 -50.21 -48.61
C PRO A 754 -28.00 -50.67 -47.54
N VAL A 755 -27.70 -49.78 -46.59
CA VAL A 755 -26.88 -50.12 -45.43
C VAL A 755 -27.80 -50.72 -44.36
N VAL A 756 -27.55 -51.99 -44.01
CA VAL A 756 -28.37 -52.74 -43.05
C VAL A 756 -28.41 -52.02 -41.70
N GLY A 757 -29.61 -51.79 -41.17
CA GLY A 757 -29.82 -51.10 -39.88
C GLY A 757 -29.72 -49.58 -39.92
N ALA A 758 -29.34 -48.97 -41.04
CA ALA A 758 -29.28 -47.52 -41.20
C ALA A 758 -30.64 -46.93 -41.56
N THR A 759 -31.55 -46.88 -40.59
CA THR A 759 -32.94 -46.37 -40.73
C THR A 759 -33.21 -45.10 -39.91
N GLY A 760 -32.20 -44.62 -39.18
CA GLY A 760 -32.29 -43.41 -38.38
C GLY A 760 -32.09 -42.11 -39.17
N VAL A 761 -32.35 -40.98 -38.51
CA VAL A 761 -32.14 -39.62 -39.05
C VAL A 761 -30.66 -39.32 -39.34
N ASN A 762 -29.75 -40.00 -38.63
CA ASN A 762 -28.31 -39.85 -38.80
C ASN A 762 -27.68 -41.16 -39.27
N PHE A 763 -26.74 -41.05 -40.21
CA PHE A 763 -25.86 -42.12 -40.66
C PHE A 763 -24.41 -41.78 -40.30
N ASN A 764 -23.87 -42.49 -39.30
CA ASN A 764 -22.50 -42.32 -38.82
C ASN A 764 -21.58 -43.39 -39.44
N THR A 765 -20.43 -42.98 -39.96
CA THR A 765 -19.46 -43.90 -40.55
C THR A 765 -18.07 -43.27 -40.61
N SER A 766 -17.03 -44.09 -40.48
CA SER A 766 -15.63 -43.71 -40.71
C SER A 766 -14.96 -44.58 -41.79
N THR A 767 -15.74 -45.42 -42.47
CA THR A 767 -15.24 -46.48 -43.37
C THR A 767 -15.44 -46.16 -44.85
N LEU A 768 -16.06 -45.02 -45.18
CA LEU A 768 -16.28 -44.62 -46.56
C LEU A 768 -14.95 -44.36 -47.27
N LYS A 769 -14.88 -44.80 -48.53
CA LYS A 769 -13.72 -44.62 -49.40
C LYS A 769 -13.90 -43.39 -50.28
N HIS A 770 -12.79 -42.96 -50.89
CA HIS A 770 -12.84 -41.90 -51.88
C HIS A 770 -13.80 -42.30 -53.03
N ASN A 771 -14.68 -41.38 -53.38
CA ASN A 771 -15.79 -41.44 -54.34
C ASN A 771 -17.01 -42.29 -53.97
N ASP A 772 -17.15 -42.75 -52.71
CA ASP A 772 -18.41 -43.36 -52.27
C ASP A 772 -19.56 -42.34 -52.26
N GLN A 773 -20.72 -42.73 -52.79
CA GLN A 773 -21.93 -41.90 -52.87
C GLN A 773 -22.94 -42.27 -51.79
N VAL A 774 -23.25 -41.34 -50.89
CA VAL A 774 -24.25 -41.51 -49.82
C VAL A 774 -25.59 -40.92 -50.24
N ARG A 775 -26.70 -41.66 -50.09
CA ARG A 775 -28.09 -41.21 -50.32
C ARG A 775 -29.03 -41.71 -49.23
N VAL A 776 -30.21 -41.11 -49.10
CA VAL A 776 -31.32 -41.62 -48.27
C VAL A 776 -32.62 -41.71 -49.07
N ILE A 777 -33.41 -42.75 -48.82
CA ILE A 777 -34.79 -42.88 -49.27
C ILE A 777 -35.70 -42.56 -48.08
N MET A 778 -36.65 -41.64 -48.28
CA MET A 778 -37.63 -41.22 -47.27
C MET A 778 -39.06 -41.57 -47.71
N THR A 779 -39.86 -42.11 -46.80
CA THR A 779 -41.31 -42.31 -46.97
C THR A 779 -42.07 -41.37 -46.04
N SER A 780 -42.94 -40.53 -46.60
CA SER A 780 -43.74 -39.55 -45.87
C SER A 780 -45.00 -40.16 -45.25
N ASN A 781 -45.36 -39.69 -44.05
CA ASN A 781 -46.63 -40.02 -43.38
C ASN A 781 -47.64 -38.86 -43.39
N SER A 782 -47.43 -37.81 -44.19
CA SER A 782 -48.31 -36.62 -44.20
C SER A 782 -49.62 -36.87 -44.99
N PRO A 783 -50.80 -36.43 -44.49
CA PRO A 783 -52.10 -36.63 -45.17
C PRO A 783 -52.22 -35.93 -46.53
N CYS A 784 -51.41 -34.90 -46.76
CA CYS A 784 -51.40 -34.08 -47.97
C CYS A 784 -50.20 -34.37 -48.89
N ALA A 785 -49.43 -35.44 -48.63
CA ALA A 785 -48.25 -35.86 -49.41
C ALA A 785 -48.63 -36.50 -50.75
N SER A 786 -48.06 -36.01 -51.85
CA SER A 786 -48.20 -36.64 -53.18
C SER A 786 -46.98 -36.38 -54.07
N PRO A 787 -46.27 -37.42 -54.55
CA PRO A 787 -46.31 -38.83 -54.11
C PRO A 787 -45.78 -39.01 -52.67
N THR A 788 -45.87 -40.22 -52.10
CA THR A 788 -45.53 -40.49 -50.68
C THR A 788 -44.06 -40.82 -50.41
N THR A 789 -43.23 -41.11 -51.42
CA THR A 789 -41.80 -41.44 -51.26
C THR A 789 -40.89 -40.50 -52.05
N VAL A 790 -39.66 -40.27 -51.57
CA VAL A 790 -38.63 -39.46 -52.24
C VAL A 790 -37.22 -39.99 -51.95
N THR A 791 -36.32 -39.90 -52.93
CA THR A 791 -34.88 -40.22 -52.78
C THR A 791 -34.05 -38.94 -52.85
N SER A 792 -33.08 -38.78 -51.94
CA SER A 792 -32.22 -37.59 -51.92
C SER A 792 -31.22 -37.56 -53.07
N ALA A 793 -30.68 -36.37 -53.33
CA ALA A 793 -29.43 -36.22 -54.09
C ALA A 793 -28.25 -36.93 -53.36
N PRO A 794 -27.20 -37.38 -54.08
CA PRO A 794 -26.05 -38.05 -53.46
C PRO A 794 -25.04 -37.04 -52.91
N ILE A 795 -24.30 -37.43 -51.86
CA ILE A 795 -23.04 -36.79 -51.48
C ILE A 795 -21.89 -37.76 -51.79
N ALA A 796 -20.95 -37.34 -52.64
CA ALA A 796 -19.73 -38.11 -52.94
C ALA A 796 -18.61 -37.77 -51.95
N VAL A 797 -17.96 -38.77 -51.36
CA VAL A 797 -16.87 -38.58 -50.39
C VAL A 797 -15.53 -38.35 -51.08
N ILE A 798 -14.81 -37.28 -50.74
CA ILE A 798 -13.53 -36.89 -51.32
C ILE A 798 -12.45 -36.92 -50.21
N HIS A 799 -11.28 -37.54 -50.49
CA HIS A 799 -10.15 -37.54 -49.57
C HIS A 799 -8.96 -36.74 -50.11
N GLU A 800 -8.49 -35.70 -49.40
CA GLU A 800 -7.36 -34.85 -49.80
C GLU A 800 -6.45 -34.49 -48.60
N LYS A 801 -5.14 -34.30 -48.83
CA LYS A 801 -4.15 -33.81 -47.84
C LYS A 801 -3.83 -32.34 -48.09
N ILE A 802 -3.53 -31.58 -47.04
CA ILE A 802 -3.17 -30.15 -47.10
C ILE A 802 -1.66 -29.95 -46.94
N THR A 803 -1.10 -28.86 -47.47
CA THR A 803 0.32 -28.48 -47.29
C THR A 803 0.39 -27.23 -46.41
N ALA A 804 1.07 -27.33 -45.28
CA ALA A 804 1.27 -26.23 -44.34
C ALA A 804 2.34 -25.25 -44.85
N ASP A 805 2.17 -23.97 -44.54
CA ASP A 805 3.10 -22.89 -44.90
C ASP A 805 3.23 -21.89 -43.74
N ILE A 806 4.42 -21.30 -43.56
CA ILE A 806 4.71 -20.28 -42.55
C ILE A 806 5.50 -19.09 -43.12
N THR A 807 5.05 -17.89 -42.78
CA THR A 807 5.81 -16.64 -42.97
C THR A 807 5.97 -15.93 -41.65
N ILE A 808 6.99 -15.08 -41.52
CA ILE A 808 7.16 -14.21 -40.36
C ILE A 808 7.17 -12.74 -40.78
N ALA A 809 6.61 -11.91 -39.92
CA ALA A 809 6.66 -10.46 -40.03
C ALA A 809 7.14 -9.87 -38.70
N GLN A 810 7.91 -8.79 -38.77
CA GLN A 810 8.15 -7.94 -37.61
C GLN A 810 6.90 -7.06 -37.42
N THR A 811 6.16 -7.28 -36.33
CA THR A 811 4.89 -6.60 -36.05
C THR A 811 5.06 -5.37 -35.17
N THR A 812 6.16 -5.29 -34.41
CA THR A 812 6.48 -4.12 -33.57
C THR A 812 7.98 -3.81 -33.62
N GLY A 813 8.30 -2.51 -33.55
CA GLY A 813 9.66 -1.96 -33.69
C GLY A 813 9.97 -1.51 -35.12
N THR A 814 11.16 -0.95 -35.32
CA THR A 814 11.66 -0.54 -36.65
C THR A 814 12.83 -1.43 -37.08
N ASN A 815 13.15 -1.44 -38.37
CA ASN A 815 14.38 -2.05 -38.89
C ASN A 815 14.96 -1.08 -39.94
N PRO A 816 16.02 -0.30 -39.64
CA PRO A 816 16.93 -0.45 -38.51
C PRO A 816 16.30 -0.21 -37.12
N ALA A 817 16.73 -1.01 -36.15
CA ALA A 817 16.32 -0.92 -34.74
C ALA A 817 17.46 -0.40 -33.86
N CYS A 818 17.10 0.04 -32.66
CA CYS A 818 18.05 0.40 -31.62
C CYS A 818 18.36 -0.77 -30.69
N GLN A 819 19.64 -0.96 -30.38
CA GLN A 819 20.09 -2.03 -29.48
C GLN A 819 19.41 -1.91 -28.10
N GLY A 820 18.73 -2.97 -27.69
CA GLY A 820 17.98 -3.02 -26.42
C GLY A 820 16.55 -2.47 -26.50
N LYS A 821 16.03 -2.10 -27.68
CA LYS A 821 14.59 -1.84 -27.85
C LYS A 821 13.88 -3.15 -28.22
N PRO A 822 12.68 -3.44 -27.66
CA PRO A 822 11.96 -4.66 -27.93
C PRO A 822 11.49 -4.72 -29.39
N LEU A 823 11.65 -5.90 -29.99
CA LEU A 823 11.21 -6.29 -31.32
C LEU A 823 10.20 -7.42 -31.15
N ILE A 824 9.10 -7.36 -31.89
CA ILE A 824 8.10 -8.43 -31.91
C ILE A 824 8.01 -8.98 -33.31
N PHE A 825 8.13 -10.30 -33.41
CA PHE A 825 7.93 -11.07 -34.62
C PHE A 825 6.70 -11.95 -34.46
N SER A 826 5.84 -11.98 -35.47
CA SER A 826 4.68 -12.89 -35.53
C SER A 826 4.84 -13.88 -36.67
N ALA A 827 4.53 -15.14 -36.40
CA ALA A 827 4.35 -16.18 -37.40
C ALA A 827 2.92 -16.15 -37.95
N ASN A 828 2.79 -16.05 -39.26
CA ASN A 828 1.54 -16.21 -39.99
C ASN A 828 1.58 -17.56 -40.70
N THR A 829 0.61 -18.42 -40.40
CA THR A 829 0.56 -19.78 -40.97
C THR A 829 -0.67 -19.96 -41.85
N SER A 830 -0.53 -20.84 -42.84
CA SER A 830 -1.67 -21.37 -43.59
C SER A 830 -1.64 -22.89 -43.58
N ASN A 831 -2.81 -23.54 -43.53
CA ASN A 831 -2.96 -25.00 -43.57
C ASN A 831 -2.14 -25.78 -42.51
N ALA A 832 -1.85 -25.18 -41.35
CA ALA A 832 -0.96 -25.72 -40.32
C ALA A 832 -1.49 -26.96 -39.57
N GLY A 833 -2.71 -27.41 -39.85
CA GLY A 833 -3.39 -28.49 -39.14
C GLY A 833 -3.83 -28.10 -37.73
N LYS A 834 -4.31 -29.08 -36.95
CA LYS A 834 -4.67 -28.87 -35.54
C LYS A 834 -3.44 -28.84 -34.64
N ASN A 835 -3.38 -27.85 -33.75
CA ASN A 835 -2.32 -27.66 -32.75
C ASN A 835 -0.89 -27.64 -33.34
N PRO A 836 -0.58 -26.73 -34.28
CA PRO A 836 0.78 -26.57 -34.74
C PRO A 836 1.67 -26.03 -33.62
N THR A 837 2.93 -26.45 -33.59
CA THR A 837 3.95 -25.88 -32.71
C THR A 837 4.97 -25.07 -33.52
N PHE A 838 5.63 -24.13 -32.85
CA PHE A 838 6.59 -23.22 -33.47
C PHE A 838 7.97 -23.42 -32.83
N GLN A 839 9.01 -23.05 -33.56
CA GLN A 839 10.37 -22.96 -33.03
C GLN A 839 11.06 -21.78 -33.70
N TRP A 840 11.34 -20.72 -32.94
CA TRP A 840 12.10 -19.58 -33.46
C TRP A 840 13.60 -19.87 -33.50
N LEU A 841 14.27 -19.31 -34.50
CA LEU A 841 15.70 -19.43 -34.74
C LEU A 841 16.31 -18.05 -34.95
N VAL A 842 17.52 -17.86 -34.42
CA VAL A 842 18.39 -16.73 -34.73
C VAL A 842 19.68 -17.26 -35.32
N ASP A 843 20.02 -16.80 -36.52
CA ASP A 843 21.14 -17.29 -37.34
C ASP A 843 21.14 -18.82 -37.55
N GLY A 844 19.94 -19.41 -37.61
CA GLY A 844 19.74 -20.85 -37.77
C GLY A 844 19.89 -21.67 -36.48
N ILE A 845 20.09 -21.02 -35.32
CA ILE A 845 20.15 -21.68 -34.00
C ILE A 845 18.79 -21.56 -33.32
N ALA A 846 18.24 -22.69 -32.87
CA ALA A 846 16.97 -22.74 -32.17
C ALA A 846 17.01 -22.05 -30.80
N ILE A 847 15.96 -21.30 -30.49
CA ILE A 847 15.75 -20.65 -29.19
C ILE A 847 14.79 -21.51 -28.37
N ASN A 848 15.31 -22.29 -27.42
CA ASN A 848 14.57 -23.36 -26.73
C ASN A 848 13.24 -22.93 -26.08
N THR A 849 13.09 -21.67 -25.69
CA THR A 849 11.88 -21.15 -25.03
C THR A 849 10.88 -20.50 -25.99
N ALA A 850 11.28 -20.23 -27.22
CA ALA A 850 10.46 -19.51 -28.19
C ALA A 850 9.66 -20.49 -29.07
N THR A 851 8.57 -21.01 -28.50
CA THR A 851 7.66 -21.98 -29.16
C THR A 851 6.25 -21.44 -29.45
N SER A 852 6.03 -20.17 -29.14
CA SER A 852 4.81 -19.41 -29.42
C SER A 852 4.79 -18.90 -30.87
N PRO A 853 3.60 -18.65 -31.49
CA PRO A 853 3.50 -17.92 -32.75
C PRO A 853 4.02 -16.47 -32.67
N ILE A 854 4.33 -15.96 -31.47
CA ILE A 854 4.92 -14.65 -31.25
C ILE A 854 6.31 -14.81 -30.61
N TYR A 855 7.31 -14.12 -31.16
CA TYR A 855 8.66 -14.03 -30.59
C TYR A 855 8.99 -12.58 -30.27
N VAL A 856 9.27 -12.33 -29.00
CA VAL A 856 9.68 -11.02 -28.49
C VAL A 856 11.16 -11.09 -28.12
N THR A 857 11.93 -10.09 -28.56
CA THR A 857 13.37 -10.02 -28.26
C THR A 857 13.90 -8.59 -28.36
N ASP A 858 14.87 -8.25 -27.54
CA ASP A 858 15.62 -6.98 -27.55
C ASP A 858 17.14 -7.21 -27.74
N SER A 859 17.55 -8.47 -27.82
CA SER A 859 18.94 -8.92 -27.68
C SER A 859 19.60 -9.24 -29.03
N LEU A 860 18.87 -9.03 -30.12
CA LEU A 860 19.40 -9.18 -31.48
C LEU A 860 20.56 -8.21 -31.71
N ARG A 861 21.59 -8.73 -32.36
CA ARG A 861 22.78 -7.99 -32.80
C ARG A 861 22.66 -7.62 -34.27
N ASN A 862 23.48 -6.67 -34.70
CA ASN A 862 23.50 -6.23 -36.07
C ASN A 862 23.80 -7.41 -37.03
N ASN A 863 23.04 -7.51 -38.11
CA ASN A 863 23.06 -8.55 -39.13
C ASN A 863 22.56 -9.95 -38.73
N GLN A 864 21.99 -10.13 -37.54
CA GLN A 864 21.38 -11.41 -37.18
C GLN A 864 20.10 -11.65 -37.97
N ARG A 865 19.84 -12.93 -38.30
CA ARG A 865 18.67 -13.35 -39.08
C ARG A 865 17.68 -14.08 -38.19
N VAL A 866 16.44 -13.60 -38.14
CA VAL A 866 15.34 -14.25 -37.41
C VAL A 866 14.54 -15.13 -38.37
N GLN A 867 14.22 -16.35 -37.97
CA GLN A 867 13.36 -17.31 -38.67
C GLN A 867 12.46 -18.06 -37.69
N CYS A 868 11.40 -18.67 -38.18
CA CYS A 868 10.56 -19.60 -37.43
C CYS A 868 10.32 -20.89 -38.23
N VAL A 869 10.38 -22.03 -37.56
CA VAL A 869 9.98 -23.35 -38.08
C VAL A 869 8.59 -23.67 -37.53
N LEU A 870 7.68 -24.02 -38.44
CA LEU A 870 6.38 -24.59 -38.15
C LEU A 870 6.50 -26.11 -38.03
N ILE A 871 5.83 -26.71 -37.06
CA ILE A 871 5.74 -28.15 -36.87
C ILE A 871 4.26 -28.54 -36.84
N ALA A 872 3.80 -29.22 -37.88
CA ALA A 872 2.43 -29.73 -37.98
C ALA A 872 2.35 -31.17 -37.47
N THR A 873 1.44 -31.42 -36.52
CA THR A 873 1.24 -32.76 -35.91
C THR A 873 0.04 -33.51 -36.49
N ASP A 874 -0.73 -32.85 -37.36
CA ASP A 874 -1.93 -33.41 -37.97
C ASP A 874 -1.57 -34.33 -39.14
N SER A 875 -2.11 -35.55 -39.15
CA SER A 875 -1.87 -36.56 -40.20
C SER A 875 -2.43 -36.15 -41.56
N CYS A 876 -3.26 -35.11 -41.61
CA CYS A 876 -3.79 -34.51 -42.82
C CYS A 876 -2.82 -33.54 -43.50
N VAL A 877 -1.73 -33.14 -42.83
CA VAL A 877 -0.69 -32.26 -43.38
C VAL A 877 0.39 -33.10 -44.08
N ALA A 878 0.66 -32.81 -45.34
CA ALA A 878 1.63 -33.55 -46.16
C ALA A 878 3.09 -33.26 -45.75
N ASN A 879 3.39 -32.03 -45.32
CA ASN A 879 4.70 -31.59 -44.83
C ASN A 879 4.65 -31.32 -43.30
N PRO A 880 5.25 -32.18 -42.46
CA PRO A 880 5.20 -32.00 -41.01
C PRO A 880 6.05 -30.82 -40.51
N HIS A 881 6.92 -30.27 -41.36
CA HIS A 881 7.74 -29.10 -41.05
C HIS A 881 7.73 -28.11 -42.21
N ASP A 882 7.70 -26.83 -41.88
CA ASP A 882 7.94 -25.75 -42.82
C ASP A 882 8.80 -24.64 -42.18
N THR A 883 9.60 -23.93 -42.97
CA THR A 883 10.53 -22.90 -42.47
C THR A 883 10.26 -21.56 -43.16
N SER A 884 10.00 -20.54 -42.36
CA SER A 884 9.67 -19.20 -42.86
C SER A 884 10.84 -18.46 -43.54
N ASN A 885 10.48 -17.36 -44.21
CA ASN A 885 11.42 -16.32 -44.63
C ASN A 885 12.28 -15.84 -43.45
N PHE A 886 13.49 -15.34 -43.73
CA PHE A 886 14.31 -14.70 -42.70
C PHE A 886 14.15 -13.18 -42.72
N ILE A 887 14.19 -12.55 -41.55
CA ILE A 887 14.30 -11.10 -41.38
C ILE A 887 15.72 -10.79 -40.89
N THR A 888 16.51 -10.08 -41.68
CA THR A 888 17.83 -9.58 -41.28
C THR A 888 17.66 -8.30 -40.48
N MET A 889 18.16 -8.29 -39.24
CA MET A 889 18.08 -7.12 -38.38
C MET A 889 19.27 -6.19 -38.56
N LEU A 890 18.99 -4.92 -38.85
CA LEU A 890 19.97 -3.84 -38.77
C LEU A 890 19.85 -3.21 -37.38
N ILE A 891 20.86 -3.38 -36.53
CA ILE A 891 20.83 -2.89 -35.14
C ILE A 891 21.88 -1.80 -34.96
N THR A 892 21.41 -0.60 -34.62
CA THR A 892 22.26 0.54 -34.27
C THR A 892 22.65 0.45 -32.79
N PRO A 893 23.94 0.51 -32.43
CA PRO A 893 24.38 0.53 -31.03
C PRO A 893 23.80 1.73 -30.28
N SER A 894 23.29 1.50 -29.06
CA SER A 894 22.77 2.57 -28.23
C SER A 894 23.88 3.33 -27.50
N LYS A 895 23.74 4.65 -27.41
CA LYS A 895 24.55 5.50 -26.55
C LYS A 895 23.94 5.58 -25.15
N ARG A 896 24.77 5.75 -24.12
CA ARG A 896 24.34 5.91 -22.72
C ARG A 896 24.43 7.38 -22.30
N PRO A 897 23.34 8.15 -22.46
CA PRO A 897 23.35 9.55 -22.10
C PRO A 897 23.51 9.76 -20.59
N THR A 898 24.02 10.93 -20.21
CA THR A 898 24.04 11.42 -18.82
C THR A 898 23.60 12.88 -18.79
N VAL A 899 23.11 13.35 -17.65
CA VAL A 899 22.84 14.77 -17.42
C VAL A 899 23.37 15.20 -16.05
N SER A 900 24.01 16.36 -16.00
CA SER A 900 24.58 16.95 -14.79
C SER A 900 24.08 18.37 -14.56
N ILE A 901 24.13 18.81 -13.30
CA ILE A 901 23.80 20.17 -12.86
C ILE A 901 25.10 20.84 -12.39
N ALA A 902 25.32 22.09 -12.80
CA ALA A 902 26.39 22.93 -12.28
C ALA A 902 25.86 24.29 -11.83
N VAL A 903 26.39 24.83 -10.74
CA VAL A 903 26.13 26.22 -10.32
C VAL A 903 26.91 27.16 -11.24
N THR A 904 26.20 28.04 -11.94
CA THR A 904 26.78 29.00 -12.89
C THR A 904 26.78 30.43 -12.35
N THR A 905 25.84 30.78 -11.47
CA THR A 905 25.80 32.07 -10.76
C THR A 905 25.41 31.86 -9.30
N GLY A 906 26.03 32.63 -8.39
CA GLY A 906 25.74 32.56 -6.95
C GLY A 906 26.61 31.54 -6.20
N LYS A 907 26.18 31.13 -5.01
CA LYS A 907 26.87 30.12 -4.17
C LYS A 907 25.88 29.18 -3.51
N ASN A 908 26.29 27.92 -3.38
CA ASN A 908 25.63 26.89 -2.59
C ASN A 908 26.71 26.13 -1.80
N PRO A 909 26.80 26.24 -0.46
CA PRO A 909 25.92 27.00 0.44
C PRO A 909 25.88 28.53 0.23
N GLY A 910 24.75 29.19 0.48
CA GLY A 910 24.57 30.64 0.28
C GLY A 910 23.39 31.28 1.05
N CYS A 911 23.17 32.59 0.87
CA CYS A 911 22.09 33.31 1.57
C CYS A 911 20.71 33.00 0.98
N LEU A 912 19.69 32.88 1.85
CA LEU A 912 18.30 32.51 1.49
C LEU A 912 17.72 33.37 0.34
N ASP A 913 18.05 34.66 0.33
CA ASP A 913 17.57 35.71 -0.57
C ASP A 913 18.52 36.02 -1.75
N SER A 914 19.64 35.30 -1.89
CA SER A 914 20.61 35.54 -2.97
C SER A 914 20.20 34.84 -4.28
N LEU A 915 20.44 35.45 -5.44
CA LEU A 915 20.23 34.77 -6.71
C LEU A 915 21.13 33.52 -6.82
N ILE A 916 20.57 32.40 -7.27
CA ILE A 916 21.33 31.23 -7.74
C ILE A 916 20.89 30.86 -9.15
N GLU A 917 21.86 30.56 -10.00
CA GLU A 917 21.62 29.98 -11.33
C GLU A 917 22.34 28.65 -11.47
N LEU A 918 21.62 27.69 -12.04
CA LEU A 918 22.08 26.33 -12.29
C LEU A 918 21.94 26.04 -13.79
N THR A 919 22.93 25.41 -14.38
CA THR A 919 22.89 24.97 -15.78
C THR A 919 22.96 23.46 -15.87
N ALA A 920 22.04 22.89 -16.65
CA ALA A 920 21.97 21.49 -16.98
C ALA A 920 22.78 21.21 -18.24
N THR A 921 23.64 20.19 -18.20
CA THR A 921 24.41 19.73 -19.37
C THR A 921 24.12 18.26 -19.60
N ALA A 922 23.65 17.91 -20.80
CA ALA A 922 23.47 16.52 -21.20
C ALA A 922 24.60 16.09 -22.11
N THR A 923 25.12 14.88 -21.91
CA THR A 923 26.14 14.25 -22.76
C THR A 923 25.50 13.07 -23.48
N ASP A 924 25.83 12.90 -24.76
CA ASP A 924 25.32 11.80 -25.60
C ASP A 924 23.78 11.71 -25.69
N LEU A 925 23.06 12.84 -25.63
CA LEU A 925 21.59 12.93 -25.73
C LEU A 925 21.14 13.93 -26.82
N GLY A 926 21.81 13.88 -27.97
CA GLY A 926 21.51 14.76 -29.10
C GLY A 926 22.00 16.21 -28.90
N THR A 927 21.62 17.10 -29.82
CA THR A 927 22.07 18.51 -29.80
C THR A 927 21.09 19.48 -29.14
N ALA A 928 19.85 19.06 -28.89
CA ALA A 928 18.80 19.91 -28.31
C ALA A 928 17.84 19.13 -27.38
N PRO A 929 18.34 18.47 -26.33
CA PRO A 929 17.50 17.75 -25.39
C PRO A 929 16.51 18.66 -24.68
N ASP A 930 15.31 18.14 -24.41
CA ASP A 930 14.26 18.84 -23.67
C ASP A 930 14.52 18.72 -22.16
N TYR A 931 14.75 19.87 -21.51
CA TYR A 931 15.07 19.95 -20.09
C TYR A 931 13.86 20.37 -19.26
N ALA A 932 13.63 19.68 -18.15
CA ALA A 932 12.67 20.06 -17.13
C ALA A 932 13.30 20.03 -15.73
N TRP A 933 13.30 21.16 -15.05
CA TRP A 933 13.76 21.31 -13.67
C TRP A 933 12.65 20.91 -12.71
N ILE A 934 13.02 20.10 -11.73
CA ILE A 934 12.12 19.50 -10.75
C ILE A 934 12.61 19.93 -9.37
N ILE A 935 11.73 20.54 -8.58
CA ILE A 935 12.00 20.96 -7.19
C ILE A 935 11.11 20.12 -6.28
N ASN A 936 11.72 19.38 -5.35
CA ASN A 936 11.02 18.52 -4.39
C ASN A 936 9.99 17.57 -5.04
N GLY A 937 10.33 17.04 -6.22
CA GLY A 937 9.48 16.10 -6.96
C GLY A 937 8.46 16.74 -7.92
N PHE A 938 8.29 18.07 -7.91
CA PHE A 938 7.38 18.77 -8.81
C PHE A 938 8.14 19.55 -9.90
N GLN A 939 7.69 19.43 -11.15
CA GLN A 939 8.27 20.22 -12.25
C GLN A 939 8.04 21.71 -11.99
N ALA A 940 9.13 22.47 -11.92
CA ALA A 940 9.11 23.91 -11.63
C ALA A 940 9.21 24.75 -12.90
N THR A 941 10.15 24.43 -13.79
CA THR A 941 10.37 25.15 -15.06
C THR A 941 11.00 24.25 -16.11
N THR A 942 10.99 24.67 -17.36
CA THR A 942 11.70 24.01 -18.47
C THR A 942 12.90 24.83 -18.92
N GLY A 943 13.76 24.25 -19.76
CA GLY A 943 14.98 24.87 -20.29
C GLY A 943 16.25 24.41 -19.58
N ASN A 944 17.41 24.64 -20.21
CA ASN A 944 18.71 24.17 -19.72
C ASN A 944 19.29 25.02 -18.56
N VAL A 945 18.67 26.15 -18.22
CA VAL A 945 19.09 27.02 -17.10
C VAL A 945 17.91 27.20 -16.13
N PHE A 946 18.19 27.07 -14.84
CA PHE A 946 17.30 27.39 -13.74
C PHE A 946 17.84 28.58 -12.97
N SER A 947 16.98 29.55 -12.63
CA SER A 947 17.34 30.77 -11.90
C SER A 947 16.30 31.06 -10.83
N SER A 948 16.73 31.31 -9.58
CA SER A 948 15.82 31.62 -8.48
C SER A 948 16.51 32.38 -7.35
N SER A 949 15.79 33.31 -6.71
CA SER A 949 16.22 34.04 -5.50
C SER A 949 15.45 33.63 -4.24
N SER A 950 14.51 32.69 -4.36
CA SER A 950 13.58 32.31 -3.28
C SER A 950 13.75 30.86 -2.81
N MET A 951 14.82 30.20 -3.23
CA MET A 951 15.09 28.80 -2.86
C MET A 951 15.34 28.66 -1.36
N GLN A 952 14.65 27.71 -0.75
CA GLN A 952 14.76 27.42 0.68
C GLN A 952 15.85 26.37 0.96
N ASN A 953 16.32 26.36 2.21
CA ASN A 953 17.26 25.33 2.69
C ASN A 953 16.59 23.96 2.62
N GLY A 954 17.33 22.95 2.13
CA GLY A 954 16.83 21.59 1.98
C GLY A 954 15.97 21.34 0.74
N ASN A 955 15.70 22.36 -0.10
CA ASN A 955 15.07 22.09 -1.40
C ASN A 955 15.98 21.21 -2.26
N ILE A 956 15.41 20.18 -2.87
CA ILE A 956 16.12 19.23 -3.72
C ILE A 956 15.79 19.53 -5.18
N LEU A 957 16.80 19.81 -5.99
CA LEU A 957 16.66 20.06 -7.42
C LEU A 957 17.18 18.90 -8.24
N MET A 958 16.42 18.52 -9.24
CA MET A 958 16.84 17.59 -10.28
C MET A 958 16.50 18.19 -11.63
N VAL A 959 17.21 17.77 -12.67
CA VAL A 959 16.82 18.06 -14.05
C VAL A 959 16.58 16.75 -14.79
N ARG A 960 15.44 16.66 -15.46
CA ARG A 960 15.14 15.65 -16.47
C ARG A 960 15.60 16.18 -17.81
N ALA A 961 16.34 15.38 -18.58
CA ALA A 961 16.62 15.65 -19.99
C ALA A 961 16.05 14.52 -20.85
N ASN A 962 15.23 14.87 -21.84
CA ASN A 962 14.67 13.95 -22.82
C ASN A 962 15.37 14.14 -24.18
N GLN A 963 15.57 13.05 -24.91
CA GLN A 963 15.93 13.15 -26.32
C GLN A 963 14.81 13.81 -27.14
N THR A 964 15.18 14.52 -28.20
CA THR A 964 14.25 15.17 -29.14
C THR A 964 14.49 14.83 -30.60
N ASP A 965 15.55 14.07 -30.91
CA ASP A 965 16.04 13.80 -32.26
C ASP A 965 15.86 12.33 -32.70
N ASN A 966 15.17 11.51 -31.89
CA ASN A 966 14.96 10.08 -32.11
C ASN A 966 16.27 9.30 -32.34
N GLY A 967 17.39 9.81 -31.83
CA GLY A 967 18.67 9.11 -31.84
C GLY A 967 18.65 7.84 -30.98
N CYS A 968 19.67 7.00 -31.16
CA CYS A 968 19.73 5.71 -30.51
C CYS A 968 20.31 5.81 -29.08
N TYR A 969 19.45 6.04 -28.09
CA TYR A 969 19.82 6.21 -26.68
C TYR A 969 19.24 5.12 -25.79
N LEU A 970 19.90 4.86 -24.66
CA LEU A 970 19.36 3.99 -23.63
C LEU A 970 19.81 4.46 -22.24
N PRO A 971 18.92 5.07 -21.43
CA PRO A 971 17.51 5.42 -21.71
C PRO A 971 17.34 6.70 -22.56
N ASP A 972 16.14 6.91 -23.13
CA ASP A 972 15.78 8.11 -23.92
C ASP A 972 15.54 9.36 -23.03
N THR A 973 15.40 9.13 -21.73
CA THR A 973 15.23 10.13 -20.69
C THR A 973 16.24 9.87 -19.58
N VAL A 974 17.01 10.89 -19.21
CA VAL A 974 17.97 10.83 -18.11
C VAL A 974 17.66 11.89 -17.07
N TYR A 975 17.95 11.57 -15.81
CA TYR A 975 17.81 12.47 -14.69
C TYR A 975 19.18 12.77 -14.10
N SER A 976 19.38 13.99 -13.62
CA SER A 976 20.59 14.33 -12.90
C SER A 976 20.59 13.70 -11.52
N GLN A 977 21.76 13.64 -10.88
CA GLN A 977 21.81 13.45 -9.44
C GLN A 977 21.06 14.59 -8.72
N PRO A 978 20.44 14.33 -7.55
CA PRO A 978 19.82 15.36 -6.73
C PRO A 978 20.83 16.44 -6.30
N PHE A 979 20.50 17.69 -6.54
CA PHE A 979 21.25 18.87 -6.11
C PHE A 979 20.54 19.50 -4.91
N ILE A 980 21.09 19.35 -3.70
CA ILE A 980 20.48 19.85 -2.46
C ILE A 980 20.86 21.32 -2.25
N MET A 981 19.85 22.16 -2.03
CA MET A 981 20.03 23.56 -1.66
C MET A 981 20.41 23.69 -0.20
N VAL A 982 21.54 24.35 0.05
CA VAL A 982 21.99 24.75 1.39
C VAL A 982 21.88 26.26 1.47
N ARG A 983 20.87 26.74 2.20
CA ARG A 983 20.51 28.16 2.28
C ARG A 983 20.44 28.59 3.73
N SER A 984 21.04 29.73 4.05
CA SER A 984 21.10 30.23 5.42
C SER A 984 20.55 31.65 5.48
N THR A 985 19.90 31.99 6.60
CA THR A 985 19.48 33.36 6.86
C THR A 985 20.71 34.24 7.07
N THR A 986 20.65 35.47 6.58
CA THR A 986 21.71 36.46 6.75
C THR A 986 21.95 36.69 8.24
N PRO A 987 23.14 36.37 8.77
CA PRO A 987 23.42 36.54 10.18
C PRO A 987 23.44 38.02 10.55
N LYS A 988 23.23 38.33 11.84
CA LYS A 988 23.34 39.71 12.31
C LYS A 988 24.78 40.20 12.20
N ALA A 989 24.94 41.47 11.82
CA ALA A 989 26.25 42.12 11.80
C ALA A 989 26.85 42.14 13.23
N PRO A 990 28.14 41.82 13.40
CA PRO A 990 28.80 41.95 14.68
C PRO A 990 28.91 43.42 15.10
N VAL A 991 29.10 43.65 16.39
CA VAL A 991 29.47 44.94 16.95
C VAL A 991 30.86 44.79 17.54
N ILE A 992 31.75 45.69 17.14
CA ILE A 992 33.13 45.69 17.61
C ILE A 992 33.38 46.92 18.49
N SER A 993 34.17 46.72 19.53
CA SER A 993 34.50 47.73 20.54
C SER A 993 36.00 47.73 20.82
N LEU A 994 36.57 48.88 21.16
CA LEU A 994 37.95 48.97 21.65
C LEU A 994 37.92 48.91 23.17
N ILE A 995 38.51 47.87 23.77
CA ILE A 995 38.60 47.68 25.23
C ILE A 995 40.08 47.57 25.59
N GLY A 996 40.61 48.61 26.26
CA GLY A 996 42.05 48.75 26.48
C GLY A 996 42.80 48.90 25.15
N ASN A 997 43.76 48.00 24.89
CA ASN A 997 44.54 47.96 23.64
C ASN A 997 44.08 46.85 22.68
N MET A 998 42.93 46.20 22.93
CA MET A 998 42.38 45.15 22.07
C MET A 998 41.05 45.58 21.46
N ILE A 999 40.84 45.22 20.20
CA ILE A 999 39.52 45.25 19.59
C ILE A 999 38.81 43.94 19.97
N HIS A 1000 37.59 44.05 20.45
CA HIS A 1000 36.72 42.95 20.85
C HIS A 1000 35.44 42.94 20.01
N THR A 1001 34.96 41.77 19.63
CA THR A 1001 33.64 41.58 18.99
C THR A 1001 32.67 40.93 19.96
N ASN A 1002 31.39 41.30 19.90
CA ASN A 1002 30.34 40.72 20.74
C ASN A 1002 29.95 39.27 20.34
N PHE A 1003 30.68 38.64 19.43
CA PHE A 1003 30.48 37.25 19.01
C PHE A 1003 31.64 36.37 19.50
N ASP A 1004 31.31 35.22 20.08
CA ASP A 1004 32.33 34.29 20.61
C ASP A 1004 32.81 33.25 19.59
N SER A 1005 32.10 33.09 18.46
CA SER A 1005 32.50 32.23 17.33
C SER A 1005 31.83 32.66 16.01
N SER A 1006 32.29 32.11 14.87
CA SER A 1006 31.68 32.28 13.53
C SER A 1006 31.73 33.69 12.92
N PHE A 1007 32.81 34.43 13.20
CA PHE A 1007 33.11 35.71 12.56
C PHE A 1007 34.52 35.72 11.95
N VAL A 1008 34.76 36.69 11.08
CA VAL A 1008 36.02 36.92 10.39
C VAL A 1008 36.39 38.39 10.54
N TRP A 1009 37.63 38.64 10.96
CA TRP A 1009 38.19 40.00 11.09
C TRP A 1009 38.72 40.50 9.76
N PHE A 1010 38.55 41.80 9.55
CA PHE A 1010 39.15 42.55 8.47
C PHE A 1010 39.88 43.75 9.05
N GLY A 1011 41.09 43.98 8.57
CA GLY A 1011 41.91 45.12 8.91
C GLY A 1011 42.54 45.77 7.68
N PRO A 1012 43.48 46.71 7.87
CA PRO A 1012 44.13 47.43 6.77
C PRO A 1012 44.89 46.53 5.78
N LYS A 1013 45.27 45.32 6.20
CA LYS A 1013 45.96 44.30 5.38
C LYS A 1013 45.00 43.30 4.72
N GLY A 1014 43.69 43.47 4.84
CA GLY A 1014 42.67 42.55 4.35
C GLY A 1014 42.11 41.64 5.43
N GLN A 1015 41.60 40.47 5.02
CA GLN A 1015 41.03 39.47 5.92
C GLN A 1015 42.13 38.87 6.82
N ASP A 1016 41.92 38.84 8.13
CA ASP A 1016 42.79 38.15 9.07
C ASP A 1016 42.38 36.66 9.15
N THR A 1017 43.25 35.76 8.70
CA THR A 1017 42.98 34.33 8.59
C THR A 1017 43.55 33.50 9.75
N VAL A 1018 44.15 34.13 10.77
CA VAL A 1018 45.04 33.41 11.71
C VAL A 1018 44.55 33.40 13.16
N ASN A 1019 43.52 34.16 13.53
CA ASN A 1019 42.99 34.19 14.91
C ASN A 1019 41.45 34.24 14.96
N PHE A 1020 40.83 33.14 15.37
CA PHE A 1020 39.37 33.04 15.63
C PHE A 1020 38.98 33.49 17.04
N LYS A 1021 39.80 34.32 17.69
CA LYS A 1021 39.51 34.82 19.03
C LYS A 1021 38.62 36.05 18.93
N ASN A 1022 37.65 36.16 19.84
CA ASN A 1022 36.75 37.31 19.94
C ASN A 1022 37.48 38.63 20.27
N THR A 1023 38.79 38.57 20.55
CA THR A 1023 39.70 39.71 20.74
C THR A 1023 40.85 39.65 19.75
N THR A 1024 41.29 40.81 19.26
CA THR A 1024 42.53 40.97 18.49
C THR A 1024 43.25 42.27 18.84
N TYR A 1025 44.59 42.27 18.75
CA TYR A 1025 45.41 43.45 18.94
C TYR A 1025 45.65 44.14 17.59
N PRO A 1026 45.18 45.37 17.40
CA PRO A 1026 45.48 46.12 16.19
C PRO A 1026 46.97 46.51 16.19
N ASP A 1027 47.72 45.91 15.28
CA ASP A 1027 49.17 46.12 15.09
C ASP A 1027 49.49 47.19 14.04
N THR A 1028 48.47 47.64 13.30
CA THR A 1028 48.59 48.51 12.15
C THR A 1028 47.58 49.64 12.27
N ILE A 1029 47.99 50.86 11.93
CA ILE A 1029 47.07 52.01 11.87
C ILE A 1029 46.07 51.79 10.74
N GLY A 1030 44.77 51.94 11.02
CA GLY A 1030 43.73 51.93 9.99
C GLY A 1030 42.38 51.39 10.45
N ALA A 1031 41.52 51.08 9.48
CA ALA A 1031 40.15 50.63 9.71
C ALA A 1031 40.09 49.12 9.97
N TYR A 1032 39.35 48.76 11.01
CA TYR A 1032 39.05 47.37 11.37
C TYR A 1032 37.54 47.17 11.44
N TRP A 1033 37.06 46.03 10.96
CA TRP A 1033 35.67 45.59 11.03
C TRP A 1033 35.60 44.06 11.08
N ALA A 1034 34.44 43.51 11.44
CA ALA A 1034 34.19 42.07 11.40
C ALA A 1034 32.92 41.77 10.61
N VAL A 1035 32.84 40.56 10.08
CA VAL A 1035 31.63 39.98 9.48
C VAL A 1035 31.41 38.59 10.06
N THR A 1036 30.17 38.17 10.15
CA THR A 1036 29.77 36.82 10.56
C THR A 1036 29.43 35.99 9.33
N ASN A 1037 29.73 34.70 9.37
CA ASN A 1037 29.40 33.76 8.30
C ASN A 1037 28.55 32.63 8.88
N ASN A 1038 27.39 32.40 8.27
CA ASN A 1038 26.52 31.27 8.53
C ASN A 1038 26.41 30.43 7.25
N ASN A 1039 27.18 29.34 7.16
CA ASN A 1039 27.18 28.40 6.04
C ASN A 1039 27.19 29.09 4.65
N GLY A 1040 28.20 29.92 4.40
CA GLY A 1040 28.38 30.62 3.11
C GLY A 1040 27.56 31.90 2.96
N CYS A 1041 26.68 32.22 3.92
CA CYS A 1041 25.95 33.48 3.98
C CYS A 1041 26.62 34.47 4.94
N TRP A 1042 27.01 35.64 4.43
CA TRP A 1042 27.78 36.64 5.17
C TRP A 1042 26.89 37.79 5.65
N SER A 1043 27.11 38.27 6.88
CA SER A 1043 26.43 39.47 7.38
C SER A 1043 27.00 40.76 6.77
N PRO A 1044 26.26 41.88 6.86
CA PRO A 1044 26.84 43.20 6.70
C PRO A 1044 28.04 43.42 7.65
N PRO A 1045 29.02 44.26 7.28
CA PRO A 1045 30.12 44.64 8.17
C PRO A 1045 29.62 45.20 9.51
N SER A 1046 30.38 44.95 10.56
CA SER A 1046 30.21 45.65 11.84
C SER A 1046 30.33 47.17 11.70
N ASN A 1047 30.11 47.88 12.81
CA ASN A 1047 30.69 49.22 12.93
C ASN A 1047 32.21 49.18 12.65
N ILE A 1048 32.73 50.25 12.08
CA ILE A 1048 34.16 50.34 11.72
C ILE A 1048 34.89 51.10 12.82
N LEU A 1049 35.97 50.52 13.35
CA LEU A 1049 36.88 51.20 14.27
C LEU A 1049 38.15 51.61 13.53
N ARG A 1050 38.51 52.89 13.60
CA ARG A 1050 39.78 53.40 13.08
C ARG A 1050 40.77 53.50 14.22
N ILE A 1051 41.78 52.65 14.20
CA ILE A 1051 42.82 52.61 15.23
C ILE A 1051 44.00 53.46 14.81
N THR A 1052 44.48 54.26 15.77
CA THR A 1052 45.75 55.00 15.71
C THR A 1052 46.60 54.53 16.87
N LEU A 1053 47.86 54.14 16.62
CA LEU A 1053 48.76 53.65 17.66
C LEU A 1053 49.68 54.79 18.09
N LEU A 1054 49.58 55.21 19.37
CA LEU A 1054 50.50 56.15 20.02
C LEU A 1054 51.31 55.36 21.06
N ASP A 1055 52.63 55.44 20.96
CA ASP A 1055 53.58 54.65 21.76
C ASP A 1055 53.88 55.35 23.10
N ILE A 1056 53.50 54.77 24.25
CA ILE A 1056 53.72 55.35 25.59
C ILE A 1056 54.12 54.27 26.61
N THR A 1057 55.34 54.41 27.16
CA THR A 1057 55.96 53.60 28.24
C THR A 1057 55.18 53.67 29.57
N GLY A 1058 54.88 52.52 30.18
CA GLY A 1058 54.18 52.41 31.48
C GLY A 1058 55.08 52.53 32.73
N ILE A 1059 54.46 52.56 33.93
CA ILE A 1059 55.16 52.54 35.23
C ILE A 1059 55.58 51.10 35.55
N ASP A 1060 56.84 50.89 35.96
CA ASP A 1060 57.32 49.59 36.45
C ASP A 1060 56.81 49.33 37.89
N LEU A 1061 56.00 48.29 38.05
CA LEU A 1061 55.37 47.91 39.33
C LEU A 1061 56.08 46.75 40.05
N ASN A 1062 57.25 46.29 39.58
CA ASN A 1062 57.98 45.11 40.09
C ASN A 1062 58.55 45.21 41.54
N GLY A 1063 58.04 46.13 42.35
CA GLY A 1063 58.41 46.29 43.77
C GLY A 1063 57.27 46.80 44.65
N MET A 1064 56.02 46.67 44.18
CA MET A 1064 54.81 46.99 44.95
C MET A 1064 54.06 45.70 45.30
N GLU A 1065 53.78 45.49 46.59
CA GLU A 1065 52.94 44.42 47.08
C GLU A 1065 51.58 44.97 47.51
N VAL A 1066 50.52 44.19 47.28
CA VAL A 1066 49.13 44.58 47.56
C VAL A 1066 48.46 43.50 48.38
N TYR A 1067 48.22 43.77 49.67
CA TYR A 1067 47.73 42.76 50.62
C TYR A 1067 46.84 43.31 51.75
N PRO A 1068 45.95 42.47 52.34
CA PRO A 1068 45.52 41.19 51.78
C PRO A 1068 44.73 41.40 50.49
N ASN A 1069 44.93 40.51 49.51
CA ASN A 1069 44.18 40.51 48.25
C ASN A 1069 43.92 39.06 47.84
N PRO A 1070 42.70 38.51 48.06
CA PRO A 1070 41.44 39.25 48.29
C PRO A 1070 41.33 39.98 49.64
N THR A 1071 40.53 41.05 49.67
CA THR A 1071 40.17 41.79 50.91
C THR A 1071 38.65 41.83 51.09
N SER A 1072 38.14 41.88 52.31
CA SER A 1072 36.71 42.16 52.60
C SER A 1072 36.48 43.53 53.24
N ASP A 1073 37.55 44.30 53.48
CA ASP A 1073 37.43 45.63 54.11
C ASP A 1073 38.50 46.64 53.68
N LYS A 1074 39.79 46.32 53.82
CA LYS A 1074 40.88 47.23 53.44
C LYS A 1074 42.02 46.52 52.73
N VAL A 1075 42.69 47.22 51.83
CA VAL A 1075 43.89 46.74 51.15
C VAL A 1075 45.05 47.71 51.39
N VAL A 1076 46.24 47.18 51.60
CA VAL A 1076 47.47 47.95 51.76
C VAL A 1076 48.29 47.83 50.48
N LEU A 1077 48.72 48.97 49.97
CA LEU A 1077 49.73 49.09 48.92
C LEU A 1077 51.08 49.36 49.59
N ASP A 1078 52.04 48.49 49.39
CA ASP A 1078 53.36 48.54 50.03
C ASP A 1078 54.45 48.57 48.96
N TRP A 1079 55.24 49.64 48.92
CA TRP A 1079 56.38 49.79 48.02
C TRP A 1079 57.71 49.45 48.70
N HIS A 1080 57.69 48.62 49.75
CA HIS A 1080 58.83 48.07 50.47
C HIS A 1080 59.89 49.12 50.85
N GLY A 1081 59.44 50.26 51.40
CA GLY A 1081 60.31 51.34 51.86
C GLY A 1081 60.65 52.41 50.81
N LYS A 1082 60.24 52.25 49.54
CA LYS A 1082 60.40 53.29 48.51
C LYS A 1082 59.29 54.33 48.61
N SER A 1083 59.64 55.58 48.87
CA SER A 1083 58.69 56.70 48.90
C SER A 1083 58.20 57.02 47.48
N VAL A 1084 56.87 57.05 47.28
CA VAL A 1084 56.25 57.28 45.98
C VAL A 1084 55.15 58.34 46.04
N SER A 1085 54.87 58.96 44.90
CA SER A 1085 53.73 59.87 44.74
C SER A 1085 52.94 59.51 43.49
N TYR A 1086 51.72 59.02 43.66
CA TYR A 1086 50.82 58.60 42.57
C TYR A 1086 49.38 59.03 42.84
N ARG A 1087 48.64 59.35 41.79
CA ARG A 1087 47.18 59.32 41.83
C ARG A 1087 46.71 57.88 41.68
N ILE A 1088 45.72 57.49 42.47
CA ILE A 1088 45.13 56.16 42.50
C ILE A 1088 43.67 56.26 42.07
N ASP A 1089 43.30 55.57 40.99
CA ASP A 1089 41.91 55.39 40.58
C ASP A 1089 41.54 53.90 40.69
N ILE A 1090 40.45 53.55 41.36
CA ILE A 1090 39.91 52.19 41.37
C ILE A 1090 38.73 52.12 40.41
N LEU A 1091 38.79 51.17 39.48
CA LEU A 1091 37.85 50.96 38.40
C LEU A 1091 37.05 49.67 38.62
N ASN A 1092 35.76 49.67 38.32
CA ASN A 1092 34.97 48.44 38.24
C ASN A 1092 35.25 47.68 36.92
N SER A 1093 34.64 46.50 36.75
CA SER A 1093 34.87 45.62 35.59
C SER A 1093 34.46 46.21 34.23
N ILE A 1094 33.64 47.26 34.21
CA ILE A 1094 33.23 47.99 33.00
C ILE A 1094 34.05 49.29 32.78
N GLY A 1095 35.10 49.51 33.59
CA GLY A 1095 36.05 50.61 33.41
C GLY A 1095 35.63 51.96 34.00
N GLN A 1096 34.60 52.01 34.86
CA GLN A 1096 34.19 53.24 35.54
C GLN A 1096 34.99 53.45 36.83
N VAL A 1097 35.46 54.68 37.09
CA VAL A 1097 36.16 55.03 38.34
C VAL A 1097 35.16 55.05 39.48
N VAL A 1098 35.30 54.11 40.43
CA VAL A 1098 34.44 53.97 41.61
C VAL A 1098 35.05 54.57 42.87
N LEU A 1099 36.37 54.73 42.91
CA LEU A 1099 37.07 55.44 43.99
C LEU A 1099 38.34 56.11 43.46
N ARG A 1100 38.66 57.28 43.99
CA ARG A 1100 39.89 58.02 43.67
C ARG A 1100 40.57 58.43 44.97
N ASP A 1101 41.87 58.19 45.03
CA ASP A 1101 42.74 58.57 46.13
C ASP A 1101 44.13 58.96 45.59
N GLN A 1102 45.05 59.29 46.47
CA GLN A 1102 46.43 59.59 46.15
C GLN A 1102 47.36 59.12 47.27
N VAL A 1103 48.58 58.81 46.88
CA VAL A 1103 49.72 58.57 47.76
C VAL A 1103 50.75 59.65 47.46
N THR A 1104 51.35 60.25 48.48
CA THR A 1104 52.34 61.32 48.30
C THR A 1104 53.43 61.19 49.35
N GLY A 1105 54.66 60.95 48.91
CA GLY A 1105 55.84 60.95 49.76
C GLY A 1105 55.90 59.82 50.81
N VAL A 1106 55.11 58.76 50.66
CA VAL A 1106 55.09 57.61 51.59
C VAL A 1106 55.35 56.30 50.85
N SER A 1107 55.81 55.28 51.58
CA SER A 1107 56.10 53.96 51.02
C SER A 1107 55.00 52.92 51.25
N LYS A 1108 53.93 53.27 51.97
CA LYS A 1108 52.73 52.44 52.14
C LYS A 1108 51.47 53.29 52.13
N LYS A 1109 50.37 52.75 51.60
CA LYS A 1109 49.03 53.39 51.61
C LYS A 1109 47.97 52.34 51.89
N GLU A 1110 47.11 52.59 52.88
CA GLU A 1110 45.92 51.78 53.14
C GLU A 1110 44.70 52.39 52.44
N LEU A 1111 43.91 51.55 51.77
CA LEU A 1111 42.68 51.92 51.07
C LEU A 1111 41.51 51.10 51.63
N SER A 1112 40.43 51.77 52.04
CA SER A 1112 39.20 51.11 52.50
C SER A 1112 38.29 50.79 51.32
N LEU A 1113 38.01 49.50 51.11
CA LEU A 1113 37.17 48.97 50.04
C LEU A 1113 35.92 48.24 50.57
N GLY A 1114 35.73 48.14 51.89
CA GLY A 1114 34.65 47.36 52.51
C GLY A 1114 33.23 47.84 52.27
N SER A 1115 33.05 49.02 51.67
CA SER A 1115 31.75 49.53 51.20
C SER A 1115 31.48 49.20 49.73
N MET A 1116 32.44 48.63 49.01
CA MET A 1116 32.28 48.23 47.61
C MET A 1116 31.63 46.85 47.51
N PRO A 1117 30.73 46.61 46.53
CA PRO A 1117 30.18 45.28 46.27
C PRO A 1117 31.30 44.26 45.98
N ALA A 1118 31.09 43.00 46.38
CA ALA A 1118 32.07 41.96 46.09
C ALA A 1118 32.28 41.77 44.58
N GLY A 1119 33.54 41.64 44.17
CA GLY A 1119 33.92 41.60 42.77
C GLY A 1119 35.38 41.95 42.52
N ASN A 1120 35.77 41.89 41.25
CA ASN A 1120 37.10 42.27 40.80
C ASN A 1120 37.13 43.76 40.45
N TYR A 1121 38.12 44.46 40.97
CA TYR A 1121 38.39 45.87 40.66
C TYR A 1121 39.82 46.02 40.13
N PHE A 1122 40.06 47.11 39.39
CA PHE A 1122 41.36 47.44 38.85
C PHE A 1122 41.85 48.75 39.45
N LEU A 1123 42.99 48.69 40.11
CA LEU A 1123 43.68 49.84 40.66
C LEU A 1123 44.63 50.41 39.61
N LEU A 1124 44.43 51.66 39.23
CA LEU A 1124 45.20 52.41 38.26
C LEU A 1124 46.03 53.48 38.97
N LEU A 1125 47.36 53.35 38.92
CA LEU A 1125 48.32 54.34 39.42
C LEU A 1125 48.77 55.25 38.29
N LYS A 1126 48.77 56.56 38.52
CA LYS A 1126 49.29 57.56 37.59
C LYS A 1126 50.33 58.46 38.27
N ASP A 1127 51.51 58.58 37.70
CA ASP A 1127 52.55 59.50 38.18
C ASP A 1127 52.34 60.94 37.69
N ALA A 1128 53.20 61.86 38.13
CA ALA A 1128 53.11 63.27 37.78
C ALA A 1128 53.38 63.52 36.28
N GLU A 1129 54.16 62.66 35.65
CA GLU A 1129 54.51 62.66 34.23
C GLU A 1129 53.42 62.01 33.36
N GLY A 1130 52.41 61.41 33.99
CA GLY A 1130 51.24 60.84 33.37
C GLY A 1130 51.38 59.41 32.87
N LYS A 1131 52.46 58.71 33.24
CA LYS A 1131 52.61 57.27 33.02
C LYS A 1131 51.64 56.52 33.92
N VAL A 1132 51.28 55.31 33.51
CA VAL A 1132 50.23 54.53 34.17
C VAL A 1132 50.69 53.10 34.46
N GLY A 1133 50.24 52.56 35.59
CA GLY A 1133 50.39 51.16 35.97
C GLY A 1133 49.09 50.62 36.56
N THR A 1134 48.72 49.37 36.25
CA THR A 1134 47.47 48.74 36.70
C THR A 1134 47.70 47.49 37.52
N PHE A 1135 46.93 47.32 38.61
CA PHE A 1135 46.96 46.13 39.48
C PHE A 1135 45.54 45.67 39.82
N LYS A 1136 45.28 44.35 39.85
CA LYS A 1136 43.95 43.81 40.17
C LYS A 1136 43.76 43.66 41.68
N VAL A 1137 42.63 44.12 42.21
CA VAL A 1137 42.22 43.90 43.61
C VAL A 1137 40.86 43.22 43.66
N THR A 1138 40.73 42.17 44.46
CA THR A 1138 39.48 41.41 44.63
C THR A 1138 38.85 41.75 45.97
N VAL A 1139 37.60 42.25 45.95
CA VAL A 1139 36.81 42.47 47.17
C VAL A 1139 35.88 41.27 47.38
N GLY A 1140 36.02 40.57 48.50
CA GLY A 1140 35.18 39.45 48.91
C GLY A 1140 33.94 39.90 49.69
N ASN A 1141 32.94 39.01 49.81
CA ASN A 1141 31.80 39.23 50.70
C ASN A 1141 32.29 39.32 52.15
N LYS A 1142 31.73 40.25 52.94
CA LYS A 1142 32.01 40.34 54.39
C LYS A 1142 31.55 39.10 55.13
#